data_AF-A0A2P4R6J8-F1
#
_entry.id   AF-A0A2P4R6J8-F1
#
_cell.length_a   1.000
_cell.length_b   1.000
_cell.length_c   1.000
_cell.angle_alpha   90.00
_cell.angle_beta   90.00
_cell.angle_gamma   90.00
#
_symmetry.space_group_name_H-M   'P 1'
#
loop_
_entity.id
_entity.type
_entity.pdbx_description
1 polymer ?
#
loop_
_entity_poly.entity_id
_entity_poly.type
_entity_poly.pdbx_seq_one_letter_code
_entity_poly.pdbx_strand_id
1 'polypeptide(L)'
;MAKYQVITATGCPTGIAHTYMAQEALEEAAKKRGISIKVETHGQSGVEHAFTQTEIDQADGVIIAADKDVDIDRFDGKRLINVSVTKGMKEPDELLEKILNDDNVPVYHSSGSNQKTGSTETELTGTYWHKLYVYLMNGVSHMLPLVVAGGVLTAVSFFWGINSADPKSAEYNALAALLNTIGGFAMNLMVPVLCAYIAEAIGKRTGLVIGFVTGMIAYTNGTGFLGGILGGFLAGYVAVLLAKIFKSLPKSLDGLKSIFIFPVLGVLISGTIMWYMSVPMKDLNQGMMSFLKSMENSSPILLGLIVGIMCAADMGGPINKAAYLTGTALLAQGNYFFMAGVSAACIAPPLATGFAVLFNKKAYSAKERSAGYVNFLLGSTHITEGAIPFAAKNPLLNIPSFMVGSAIAATLSYVTRISVPAPHGGFIVLPLVNKPFLWVLWIVIGALVSGFLLSIIAGHQANNETVTATPAGNVTISKTESTTNTNKNNDLSEILNKNNIALNVQASTRDELLQYLADFSEKLGYTTDSKAVYKKYLAREAENSTGMEKGIAIPHAQDQSIKGSAMLIAKLAHPIAWKTFDNQPVDIVISFLIPNSDDGSNHLEYLSSTSKLLMHDEFVKALQKAQTKEEILQLFQK
;
A
#
# COMPACT_ATOMS: atom_id res chain seq x y z
N MET A 1 -1.59 16.13 -25.22
CA MET A 1 -1.95 15.24 -24.11
C MET A 1 -1.45 13.86 -24.48
N ALA A 2 -0.79 13.15 -23.55
CA ALA A 2 -0.25 11.82 -23.82
C ALA A 2 -1.41 10.81 -24.00
N LYS A 3 -1.38 10.02 -25.07
CA LYS A 3 -2.33 8.92 -25.27
C LYS A 3 -1.80 7.69 -24.52
N TYR A 4 -2.60 7.16 -23.59
CA TYR A 4 -2.32 5.89 -22.93
C TYR A 4 -3.07 4.77 -23.63
N GLN A 5 -2.40 3.66 -23.92
CA GLN A 5 -3.04 2.48 -24.53
C GLN A 5 -3.89 1.76 -23.49
N VAL A 6 -3.38 1.64 -22.27
CA VAL A 6 -4.09 1.00 -21.15
C VAL A 6 -4.15 1.98 -19.98
N ILE A 7 -5.31 2.08 -19.34
CA ILE A 7 -5.45 2.76 -18.06
C ILE A 7 -5.79 1.76 -16.97
N THR A 8 -5.23 1.96 -15.78
CA THR A 8 -5.27 0.98 -14.69
C THR A 8 -5.69 1.62 -13.38
N ALA A 9 -6.76 1.15 -12.75
CA ALA A 9 -7.09 1.60 -11.38
C ALA A 9 -6.64 0.53 -10.39
N THR A 10 -5.73 0.88 -9.49
CA THR A 10 -5.33 0.00 -8.39
C THR A 10 -5.93 0.48 -7.08
N GLY A 11 -6.27 -0.47 -6.20
CA GLY A 11 -6.84 -0.12 -4.91
C GLY A 11 -6.87 -1.28 -3.96
N CYS A 12 -6.12 -1.21 -2.87
CA CYS A 12 -6.32 -2.08 -1.73
C CYS A 12 -7.10 -1.30 -0.65
N PRO A 13 -8.04 -1.92 0.06
CA PRO A 13 -8.78 -1.26 1.13
C PRO A 13 -7.90 -0.67 2.24
N THR A 14 -6.73 -1.27 2.52
CA THR A 14 -5.76 -0.68 3.46
C THR A 14 -4.96 0.43 2.81
N GLY A 15 -4.79 0.46 1.50
CA GLY A 15 -4.19 1.58 0.77
C GLY A 15 -2.70 1.84 1.01
N ILE A 16 -1.96 0.95 1.70
CA ILE A 16 -0.56 1.19 2.09
C ILE A 16 0.43 0.53 1.12
N ALA A 17 0.35 -0.79 0.94
CA ALA A 17 1.40 -1.54 0.24
C ALA A 17 0.87 -2.15 -1.06
N HIS A 18 -0.18 -2.97 -0.99
CA HIS A 18 -0.70 -3.70 -2.16
C HIS A 18 -1.14 -2.78 -3.30
N THR A 19 -1.68 -1.59 -3.01
CA THR A 19 -2.05 -0.61 -4.05
C THR A 19 -0.83 -0.20 -4.89
N TYR A 20 0.24 0.25 -4.24
CA TYR A 20 1.43 0.74 -4.92
C TYR A 20 2.29 -0.40 -5.47
N MET A 21 2.30 -1.58 -4.85
CA MET A 21 2.94 -2.77 -5.44
C MET A 21 2.24 -3.24 -6.71
N ALA A 22 0.90 -3.19 -6.75
CA ALA A 22 0.16 -3.50 -7.97
C ALA A 22 0.45 -2.46 -9.06
N GLN A 23 0.52 -1.17 -8.70
CA GLN A 23 0.95 -0.11 -9.60
C GLN A 23 2.34 -0.41 -10.18
N GLU A 24 3.34 -0.61 -9.33
CA GLU A 24 4.73 -0.83 -9.74
C GLU A 24 4.84 -2.08 -10.63
N ALA A 25 4.16 -3.18 -10.29
CA ALA A 25 4.16 -4.40 -11.08
C ALA A 25 3.54 -4.21 -12.48
N LEU A 26 2.43 -3.48 -12.58
CA LEU A 26 1.75 -3.18 -13.85
C LEU A 26 2.56 -2.19 -14.71
N GLU A 27 3.16 -1.17 -14.11
CA GLU A 27 4.05 -0.23 -14.79
C GLU A 27 5.31 -0.91 -15.31
N GLU A 28 5.92 -1.80 -14.51
CA GLU A 28 7.11 -2.55 -14.91
C GLU A 28 6.81 -3.52 -16.06
N ALA A 29 5.69 -4.23 -16.00
CA ALA A 29 5.26 -5.13 -17.06
C ALA A 29 4.91 -4.38 -18.36
N ALA A 30 4.26 -3.21 -18.26
CA ALA A 30 3.98 -2.36 -19.41
C ALA A 30 5.26 -1.82 -20.05
N LYS A 31 6.22 -1.35 -19.22
CA LYS A 31 7.54 -0.87 -19.67
C LYS A 31 8.30 -1.96 -20.42
N LYS A 32 8.29 -3.21 -19.93
CA LYS A 32 8.91 -4.38 -20.59
C LYS A 32 8.36 -4.65 -22.00
N ARG A 33 7.11 -4.29 -22.25
CA ARG A 33 6.38 -4.54 -23.50
C ARG A 33 6.23 -3.30 -24.39
N GLY A 34 6.75 -2.14 -23.97
CA GLY A 34 6.58 -0.88 -24.68
C GLY A 34 5.13 -0.38 -24.72
N ILE A 35 4.31 -0.76 -23.74
CA ILE A 35 2.90 -0.38 -23.64
C ILE A 35 2.79 0.94 -22.87
N SER A 36 2.11 1.94 -23.43
CA SER A 36 1.82 3.19 -22.73
C SER A 36 0.70 2.96 -21.71
N ILE A 37 1.03 3.07 -20.42
CA ILE A 37 0.11 2.84 -19.31
C ILE A 37 0.03 4.05 -18.39
N LYS A 38 -1.16 4.32 -17.83
CA LYS A 38 -1.32 5.20 -16.66
C LYS A 38 -2.05 4.46 -15.57
N VAL A 39 -1.48 4.48 -14.36
CA VAL A 39 -2.09 3.87 -13.18
C VAL A 39 -2.65 4.96 -12.27
N GLU A 40 -3.92 4.86 -11.91
CA GLU A 40 -4.56 5.64 -10.85
C GLU A 40 -4.58 4.78 -9.57
N THR A 41 -4.07 5.33 -8.47
CA THR A 41 -3.95 4.60 -7.21
C THR A 41 -4.92 5.11 -6.15
N HIS A 42 -5.64 4.19 -5.52
CA HIS A 42 -6.56 4.48 -4.43
C HIS A 42 -5.96 4.08 -3.08
N GLY A 43 -4.92 4.80 -2.65
CA GLY A 43 -4.17 4.56 -1.40
C GLY A 43 -4.86 5.11 -0.14
N GLN A 44 -4.15 5.07 1.00
CA GLN A 44 -4.61 5.72 2.24
C GLN A 44 -4.66 7.25 2.11
N SER A 45 -3.73 7.80 1.35
CA SER A 45 -3.60 9.24 1.08
C SER A 45 -4.72 9.78 0.17
N GLY A 46 -5.62 8.91 -0.32
CA GLY A 46 -6.67 9.26 -1.26
C GLY A 46 -6.39 8.72 -2.66
N VAL A 47 -6.99 9.37 -3.66
CA VAL A 47 -6.78 9.05 -5.08
C VAL A 47 -5.60 9.85 -5.59
N GLU A 48 -4.58 9.17 -6.10
CA GLU A 48 -3.43 9.77 -6.76
C GLU A 48 -3.45 9.40 -8.25
N HIS A 49 -2.87 10.25 -9.09
CA HIS A 49 -2.82 10.07 -10.55
C HIS A 49 -4.20 9.91 -11.22
N ALA A 50 -5.21 10.61 -10.69
CA ALA A 50 -6.58 10.54 -11.19
C ALA A 50 -6.68 10.70 -12.72
N PHE A 51 -7.54 9.89 -13.33
CA PHE A 51 -7.85 9.96 -14.75
C PHE A 51 -8.70 11.19 -15.07
N THR A 52 -8.34 11.86 -16.15
CA THR A 52 -9.21 12.84 -16.81
C THR A 52 -10.19 12.12 -17.74
N GLN A 53 -11.33 12.73 -18.04
CA GLN A 53 -12.31 12.14 -18.96
C GLN A 53 -11.69 11.87 -20.35
N THR A 54 -10.81 12.75 -20.82
CA THR A 54 -10.13 12.59 -22.11
C THR A 54 -9.20 11.36 -22.12
N GLU A 55 -8.53 11.04 -21.02
CA GLU A 55 -7.69 9.83 -20.91
C GLU A 55 -8.56 8.56 -20.91
N ILE A 56 -9.72 8.59 -20.24
CA ILE A 56 -10.69 7.48 -20.27
C ILE A 56 -11.17 7.26 -21.69
N ASP A 57 -11.60 8.32 -22.37
CA ASP A 57 -12.15 8.25 -23.73
C ASP A 57 -11.12 7.77 -24.76
N GLN A 58 -9.83 8.06 -24.56
CA GLN A 58 -8.75 7.70 -25.49
C GLN A 58 -8.08 6.34 -25.20
N ALA A 59 -8.31 5.74 -24.03
CA ALA A 59 -7.74 4.45 -23.68
C ALA A 59 -8.34 3.32 -24.53
N ASP A 60 -7.47 2.42 -25.01
CA ASP A 60 -7.83 1.25 -25.80
C ASP A 60 -8.36 0.10 -24.90
N GLY A 61 -8.01 0.11 -23.60
CA GLY A 61 -8.56 -0.79 -22.59
C GLY A 61 -8.33 -0.35 -21.14
N VAL A 62 -9.13 -0.89 -20.23
CA VAL A 62 -9.13 -0.56 -18.80
C VAL A 62 -8.87 -1.83 -17.97
N ILE A 63 -7.92 -1.78 -17.05
CA ILE A 63 -7.74 -2.85 -16.05
C ILE A 63 -8.03 -2.28 -14.66
N ILE A 64 -8.93 -2.91 -13.93
CA ILE A 64 -9.21 -2.64 -12.53
C ILE A 64 -8.53 -3.74 -11.72
N ALA A 65 -7.51 -3.37 -10.95
CA ALA A 65 -6.79 -4.24 -10.03
C ALA A 65 -7.04 -3.77 -8.60
N ALA A 66 -8.26 -3.97 -8.11
CA ALA A 66 -8.70 -3.39 -6.85
C ALA A 66 -9.58 -4.33 -6.01
N ASP A 67 -9.37 -4.30 -4.70
CA ASP A 67 -10.20 -4.95 -3.68
C ASP A 67 -11.10 -3.93 -2.94
N LYS A 68 -11.21 -2.70 -3.44
CA LYS A 68 -12.07 -1.61 -2.95
C LYS A 68 -12.80 -0.96 -4.13
N ASP A 69 -13.84 -0.18 -3.86
CA ASP A 69 -14.49 0.64 -4.90
C ASP A 69 -13.51 1.70 -5.42
N VAL A 70 -13.39 1.77 -6.75
CA VAL A 70 -12.50 2.68 -7.50
C VAL A 70 -13.29 3.49 -8.53
N ASP A 71 -14.60 3.61 -8.31
CA ASP A 71 -15.55 4.27 -9.18
C ASP A 71 -15.51 3.69 -10.60
N ILE A 72 -15.84 2.40 -10.71
CA ILE A 72 -15.77 1.66 -11.99
C ILE A 72 -16.80 2.17 -13.02
N ASP A 73 -17.87 2.84 -12.56
CA ASP A 73 -18.97 3.27 -13.42
C ASP A 73 -18.57 4.35 -14.42
N ARG A 74 -17.48 5.09 -14.18
CA ARG A 74 -16.92 6.06 -15.14
C ARG A 74 -16.27 5.43 -16.38
N PHE A 75 -16.06 4.12 -16.39
CA PHE A 75 -15.49 3.37 -17.52
C PHE A 75 -16.55 2.71 -18.41
N ASP A 76 -17.80 3.23 -18.39
CA ASP A 76 -18.88 2.77 -19.27
C ASP A 76 -18.47 2.80 -20.75
N GLY A 77 -18.75 1.72 -21.48
CA GLY A 77 -18.43 1.57 -22.89
C GLY A 77 -16.99 1.17 -23.19
N LYS A 78 -16.16 0.87 -22.18
CA LYS A 78 -14.76 0.45 -22.36
C LYS A 78 -14.55 -1.05 -22.20
N ARG A 79 -13.60 -1.62 -22.95
CA ARG A 79 -13.09 -2.99 -22.70
C ARG A 79 -12.44 -2.99 -21.33
N LEU A 80 -12.94 -3.82 -20.43
CA LEU A 80 -12.57 -3.75 -19.02
C LEU A 80 -12.30 -5.14 -18.43
N ILE A 81 -11.15 -5.28 -17.78
CA ILE A 81 -10.80 -6.43 -16.93
C ILE A 81 -10.90 -5.99 -15.47
N ASN A 82 -11.66 -6.71 -14.65
CA ASN A 82 -11.79 -6.44 -13.22
C ASN A 82 -11.29 -7.62 -12.39
N VAL A 83 -10.23 -7.41 -11.61
CA VAL A 83 -9.52 -8.41 -10.83
C VAL A 83 -9.11 -7.85 -9.47
N SER A 84 -8.76 -8.75 -8.54
CA SER A 84 -8.21 -8.36 -7.25
C SER A 84 -6.86 -7.64 -7.39
N VAL A 85 -6.53 -6.79 -6.42
CA VAL A 85 -5.23 -6.10 -6.38
C VAL A 85 -4.06 -7.10 -6.36
N THR A 86 -4.26 -8.26 -5.74
CA THR A 86 -3.25 -9.33 -5.69
C THR A 86 -2.98 -9.93 -7.07
N LYS A 87 -4.03 -10.08 -7.91
CA LYS A 87 -3.85 -10.57 -9.27
C LYS A 87 -3.10 -9.54 -10.12
N GLY A 88 -3.39 -8.25 -9.92
CA GLY A 88 -2.62 -7.14 -10.52
C GLY A 88 -1.13 -7.16 -10.19
N MET A 89 -0.76 -7.64 -8.99
CA MET A 89 0.64 -7.79 -8.58
C MET A 89 1.31 -9.05 -9.16
N LYS A 90 0.60 -10.19 -9.15
CA LYS A 90 1.19 -11.50 -9.48
C LYS A 90 1.23 -11.79 -10.97
N GLU A 91 0.25 -11.31 -11.72
CA GLU A 91 0.02 -11.66 -13.12
C GLU A 91 -0.11 -10.40 -14.02
N PRO A 92 0.72 -9.35 -13.86
CA PRO A 92 0.56 -8.10 -14.61
C PRO A 92 0.75 -8.31 -16.12
N ASP A 93 1.66 -9.19 -16.50
CA ASP A 93 1.94 -9.59 -17.88
C ASP A 93 0.72 -10.20 -18.59
N GLU A 94 0.03 -11.14 -17.93
CA GLU A 94 -1.17 -11.79 -18.46
C GLU A 94 -2.31 -10.77 -18.63
N LEU A 95 -2.47 -9.86 -17.66
CA LEU A 95 -3.54 -8.86 -17.68
C LEU A 95 -3.34 -7.85 -18.84
N LEU A 96 -2.10 -7.41 -19.07
CA LEU A 96 -1.76 -6.50 -20.16
C LEU A 96 -1.90 -7.17 -21.53
N GLU A 97 -1.53 -8.44 -21.64
CA GLU A 97 -1.69 -9.21 -22.87
C GLU A 97 -3.17 -9.43 -23.20
N LYS A 98 -3.95 -9.81 -22.19
CA LYS A 98 -5.39 -10.05 -22.34
C LYS A 98 -6.14 -8.78 -22.72
N ILE A 99 -5.86 -7.64 -22.07
CA ILE A 99 -6.59 -6.39 -22.39
C ILE A 99 -6.29 -5.90 -23.82
N LEU A 100 -5.08 -6.10 -24.32
CA LEU A 100 -4.68 -5.59 -25.64
C LEU A 100 -5.03 -6.56 -26.78
N ASN A 101 -4.82 -7.86 -26.59
CA ASN A 101 -4.80 -8.83 -27.68
C ASN A 101 -6.01 -9.79 -27.70
N ASP A 102 -6.81 -9.87 -26.62
CA ASP A 102 -7.97 -10.77 -26.58
C ASP A 102 -9.26 -10.04 -26.94
N ASP A 103 -9.74 -10.22 -28.17
CA ASP A 103 -10.99 -9.63 -28.65
C ASP A 103 -12.23 -10.02 -27.84
N ASN A 104 -12.15 -11.05 -26.99
CA ASN A 104 -13.25 -11.50 -26.13
C ASN A 104 -13.36 -10.74 -24.80
N VAL A 105 -12.50 -9.75 -24.52
CA VAL A 105 -12.64 -8.94 -23.30
C VAL A 105 -13.98 -8.17 -23.35
N PRO A 106 -14.87 -8.36 -22.37
CA PRO A 106 -16.18 -7.73 -22.37
C PRO A 106 -16.08 -6.21 -22.26
N VAL A 107 -16.98 -5.52 -22.99
CA VAL A 107 -17.23 -4.09 -22.82
C VAL A 107 -18.08 -3.90 -21.57
N TYR A 108 -17.59 -3.12 -20.62
CA TYR A 108 -18.33 -2.81 -19.41
C TYR A 108 -19.43 -1.79 -19.71
N HIS A 109 -20.66 -2.11 -19.30
CA HIS A 109 -21.75 -1.15 -19.29
C HIS A 109 -22.25 -1.01 -17.84
N SER A 110 -22.18 0.22 -17.33
CA SER A 110 -22.82 0.65 -16.11
C SER A 110 -24.32 0.36 -16.18
N SER A 111 -24.93 0.00 -15.06
CA SER A 111 -26.33 -0.46 -15.01
C SER A 111 -27.37 0.67 -15.23
N GLY A 112 -27.02 1.72 -15.98
CA GLY A 112 -27.79 2.94 -16.20
C GLY A 112 -28.25 3.20 -17.65
N SER A 113 -27.70 2.53 -18.68
CA SER A 113 -28.07 2.77 -20.08
C SER A 113 -28.81 1.58 -20.71
N ASN A 114 -29.98 1.87 -21.29
CA ASN A 114 -30.82 0.92 -22.01
C ASN A 114 -30.18 0.58 -23.37
N GLN A 115 -29.82 -0.67 -23.62
CA GLN A 115 -30.22 -1.40 -24.84
C GLN A 115 -29.95 -2.91 -24.75
N LYS A 116 -30.91 -3.70 -25.20
CA LYS A 116 -30.90 -5.17 -25.29
C LYS A 116 -30.28 -5.64 -26.61
N THR A 117 -29.56 -6.76 -26.55
CA THR A 117 -29.52 -8.00 -27.38
C THR A 117 -28.07 -8.45 -27.55
N GLY A 118 -27.61 -9.69 -27.34
CA GLY A 118 -28.20 -10.97 -26.93
C GLY A 118 -27.10 -12.04 -27.03
N SER A 119 -27.09 -13.01 -26.10
CA SER A 119 -26.30 -14.28 -26.05
C SER A 119 -24.77 -14.19 -26.26
N THR A 120 -23.95 -14.68 -25.33
CA THR A 120 -23.80 -16.12 -25.06
C THR A 120 -23.22 -16.32 -23.66
N GLU A 121 -23.80 -17.24 -22.90
CA GLU A 121 -23.21 -17.76 -21.68
C GLU A 121 -21.88 -18.46 -22.02
N THR A 122 -20.77 -17.92 -21.54
CA THR A 122 -19.56 -18.72 -21.27
C THR A 122 -18.86 -18.09 -20.07
N GLU A 123 -18.90 -18.84 -18.96
CA GLU A 123 -18.10 -18.73 -17.73
C GLU A 123 -17.62 -17.35 -17.26
N LEU A 124 -18.13 -16.89 -16.11
CA LEU A 124 -17.36 -16.14 -15.09
C LEU A 124 -18.19 -16.09 -13.79
N THR A 125 -18.22 -17.22 -13.08
CA THR A 125 -18.73 -17.32 -11.69
C THR A 125 -17.94 -16.45 -10.69
N GLY A 126 -16.83 -15.84 -11.13
CA GLY A 126 -16.02 -14.90 -10.34
C GLY A 126 -16.66 -13.54 -10.08
N THR A 127 -17.58 -13.05 -10.91
CA THR A 127 -17.99 -11.63 -10.87
C THR A 127 -18.92 -11.30 -9.68
N TYR A 128 -19.87 -12.18 -9.33
CA TYR A 128 -20.82 -11.91 -8.23
C TYR A 128 -20.18 -12.09 -6.84
N TRP A 129 -19.46 -13.20 -6.65
CA TRP A 129 -18.76 -13.46 -5.38
C TRP A 129 -17.68 -12.43 -5.10
N HIS A 130 -16.93 -12.00 -6.12
CA HIS A 130 -15.96 -10.93 -5.99
C HIS A 130 -16.63 -9.60 -5.59
N LYS A 131 -17.78 -9.25 -6.17
CA LYS A 131 -18.54 -8.05 -5.75
C LYS A 131 -18.98 -8.11 -4.29
N LEU A 132 -19.54 -9.24 -3.85
CA LEU A 132 -19.94 -9.43 -2.45
C LEU A 132 -18.75 -9.28 -1.50
N TYR A 133 -17.62 -9.85 -1.89
CA TYR A 133 -16.34 -9.72 -1.19
C TYR A 133 -15.88 -8.26 -1.10
N VAL A 134 -15.88 -7.52 -2.21
CA VAL A 134 -15.50 -6.10 -2.24
C VAL A 134 -16.38 -5.27 -1.30
N TYR A 135 -17.69 -5.52 -1.29
CA TYR A 135 -18.62 -4.84 -0.37
C TYR A 135 -18.27 -5.12 1.10
N LEU A 136 -18.03 -6.39 1.43
CA LEU A 136 -17.62 -6.79 2.77
C LEU A 136 -16.30 -6.13 3.17
N MET A 137 -15.30 -6.16 2.28
CA MET A 137 -13.98 -5.59 2.55
C MET A 137 -13.99 -4.07 2.67
N ASN A 138 -14.89 -3.38 1.96
CA ASN A 138 -15.10 -1.95 2.14
C ASN A 138 -15.51 -1.66 3.60
N GLY A 139 -16.46 -2.42 4.13
CA GLY A 139 -16.86 -2.34 5.53
C GLY A 139 -15.73 -2.60 6.51
N VAL A 140 -15.05 -3.74 6.35
CA VAL A 140 -13.95 -4.14 7.25
C VAL A 140 -12.86 -3.08 7.28
N SER A 141 -12.51 -2.52 6.15
CA SER A 141 -11.34 -1.64 6.06
C SER A 141 -11.59 -0.24 6.60
N HIS A 142 -12.83 0.25 6.54
CA HIS A 142 -13.22 1.48 7.23
C HIS A 142 -13.42 1.28 8.73
N MET A 143 -13.76 0.06 9.15
CA MET A 143 -13.89 -0.31 10.56
C MET A 143 -12.55 -0.43 11.29
N LEU A 144 -11.54 -1.02 10.63
CA LEU A 144 -10.25 -1.37 11.25
C LEU A 144 -9.54 -0.19 11.94
N PRO A 145 -9.41 1.02 11.33
CA PRO A 145 -8.76 2.15 11.98
C PRO A 145 -9.39 2.55 13.31
N LEU A 146 -10.73 2.44 13.44
CA LEU A 146 -11.43 2.74 14.69
C LEU A 146 -11.16 1.69 15.76
N VAL A 147 -11.10 0.42 15.38
CA VAL A 147 -10.73 -0.67 16.30
C VAL A 147 -9.30 -0.52 16.78
N VAL A 148 -8.38 -0.14 15.90
CA VAL A 148 -6.98 0.12 16.26
C VAL A 148 -6.89 1.30 17.23
N ALA A 149 -7.47 2.45 16.87
CA ALA A 149 -7.46 3.63 17.73
C ALA A 149 -8.11 3.35 19.10
N GLY A 150 -9.29 2.72 19.08
CA GLY A 150 -10.05 2.40 20.29
C GLY A 150 -9.34 1.39 21.18
N GLY A 151 -8.83 0.32 20.59
CA GLY A 151 -8.08 -0.71 21.28
C GLY A 151 -6.78 -0.20 21.89
N VAL A 152 -6.02 0.64 21.18
CA VAL A 152 -4.76 1.23 21.69
C VAL A 152 -5.02 2.21 22.83
N LEU A 153 -6.01 3.10 22.71
CA LEU A 153 -6.35 4.02 23.81
C LEU A 153 -6.83 3.27 25.06
N THR A 154 -7.66 2.23 24.87
CA THR A 154 -8.10 1.34 25.95
C THR A 154 -6.90 0.62 26.57
N ALA A 155 -5.97 0.12 25.76
CA ALA A 155 -4.75 -0.53 26.21
C ALA A 155 -3.89 0.42 27.07
N VAL A 156 -3.62 1.63 26.60
CA VAL A 156 -2.82 2.62 27.34
C VAL A 156 -3.47 2.99 28.68
N SER A 157 -4.80 2.98 28.77
CA SER A 157 -5.49 3.22 30.05
C SER A 157 -5.07 2.23 31.14
N PHE A 158 -4.76 0.99 30.77
CA PHE A 158 -4.39 -0.05 31.73
C PHE A 158 -2.96 0.06 32.28
N PHE A 159 -2.14 1.02 31.82
CA PHE A 159 -0.80 1.26 32.39
C PHE A 159 -0.85 1.73 33.85
N TRP A 160 -1.99 2.25 34.30
CA TRP A 160 -2.24 2.61 35.70
C TRP A 160 -2.84 1.46 36.54
N GLY A 161 -3.06 0.29 35.93
CA GLY A 161 -3.78 -0.83 36.52
C GLY A 161 -4.96 -1.27 35.65
N ILE A 162 -5.40 -2.52 35.77
CA ILE A 162 -6.52 -3.07 34.96
C ILE A 162 -7.83 -2.36 35.32
N ASN A 163 -7.96 -1.92 36.57
CA ASN A 163 -9.14 -1.23 37.09
C ASN A 163 -8.93 0.29 37.16
N SER A 164 -7.94 0.84 36.44
CA SER A 164 -7.58 2.26 36.48
C SER A 164 -8.67 3.20 35.95
N ALA A 165 -9.60 2.68 35.16
CA ALA A 165 -10.75 3.41 34.65
C ALA A 165 -11.96 3.39 35.60
N ASP A 166 -11.97 2.54 36.63
CA ASP A 166 -13.09 2.43 37.58
C ASP A 166 -12.92 3.48 38.71
N PRO A 167 -13.82 4.47 38.85
CA PRO A 167 -13.77 5.47 39.91
C PRO A 167 -13.83 4.90 41.33
N LYS A 168 -14.24 3.64 41.49
CA LYS A 168 -14.31 2.96 42.79
C LYS A 168 -13.04 2.17 43.12
N SER A 169 -12.13 2.02 42.16
CA SER A 169 -10.88 1.29 42.34
C SER A 169 -9.81 2.16 42.99
N ALA A 170 -8.94 1.54 43.79
CA ALA A 170 -7.72 2.19 44.29
C ALA A 170 -6.72 2.52 43.17
N GLU A 171 -6.83 1.86 42.01
CA GLU A 171 -6.02 2.08 40.81
C GLU A 171 -6.50 3.30 39.99
N TYR A 172 -7.61 3.94 40.40
CA TYR A 172 -8.26 4.97 39.60
C TYR A 172 -7.31 6.09 39.19
N ASN A 173 -7.32 6.39 37.89
CA ASN A 173 -6.64 7.54 37.34
C ASN A 173 -7.56 8.25 36.33
N ALA A 174 -7.72 9.57 36.49
CA ALA A 174 -8.63 10.35 35.65
C ALA A 174 -8.24 10.32 34.16
N LEU A 175 -6.93 10.32 33.84
CA LEU A 175 -6.45 10.21 32.46
C LEU A 175 -6.71 8.80 31.92
N ALA A 176 -6.47 7.75 32.71
CA ALA A 176 -6.80 6.39 32.31
C ALA A 176 -8.30 6.23 32.04
N ALA A 177 -9.17 6.76 32.90
CA ALA A 177 -10.62 6.75 32.69
C ALA A 177 -11.04 7.50 31.42
N LEU A 178 -10.42 8.65 31.14
CA LEU A 178 -10.64 9.39 29.89
C LEU A 178 -10.24 8.56 28.66
N LEU A 179 -9.02 8.00 28.66
CA LEU A 179 -8.50 7.18 27.57
C LEU A 179 -9.35 5.93 27.34
N ASN A 180 -9.76 5.26 28.41
CA ASN A 180 -10.63 4.08 28.36
C ASN A 180 -12.01 4.44 27.78
N THR A 181 -12.57 5.58 28.19
CA THR A 181 -13.87 6.06 27.69
C THR A 181 -13.81 6.40 26.20
N ILE A 182 -12.82 7.18 25.77
CA ILE A 182 -12.61 7.52 24.36
C ILE A 182 -12.37 6.25 23.54
N GLY A 183 -11.52 5.35 24.06
CA GLY A 183 -11.22 4.07 23.44
C GLY A 183 -12.46 3.18 23.27
N GLY A 184 -13.29 3.12 24.32
CA GLY A 184 -14.57 2.42 24.32
C GLY A 184 -15.55 2.99 23.29
N PHE A 185 -15.67 4.31 23.16
CA PHE A 185 -16.50 4.90 22.11
C PHE A 185 -16.05 4.51 20.69
N ALA A 186 -14.75 4.54 20.42
CA ALA A 186 -14.22 4.10 19.12
C ALA A 186 -14.47 2.61 18.87
N MET A 187 -14.33 1.74 19.88
CA MET A 187 -14.65 0.31 19.78
C MET A 187 -16.15 0.08 19.54
N ASN A 188 -17.03 0.85 20.17
CA ASN A 188 -18.48 0.73 20.01
C ASN A 188 -18.97 1.10 18.60
N LEU A 189 -18.20 1.92 17.87
CA LEU A 189 -18.47 2.28 16.48
C LEU A 189 -18.08 1.19 15.48
N MET A 190 -17.39 0.13 15.92
CA MET A 190 -16.95 -0.97 15.06
C MET A 190 -18.09 -1.58 14.22
N VAL A 191 -19.15 -2.07 14.87
CA VAL A 191 -20.28 -2.71 14.18
C VAL A 191 -21.09 -1.71 13.32
N PRO A 192 -21.43 -0.50 13.81
CA PRO A 192 -22.06 0.53 13.00
C PRO A 192 -21.28 0.90 11.73
N VAL A 193 -19.97 1.11 11.83
CA VAL A 193 -19.13 1.52 10.70
C VAL A 193 -18.96 0.38 9.71
N LEU A 194 -18.72 -0.85 10.19
CA LEU A 194 -18.72 -2.04 9.34
C LEU A 194 -20.00 -2.11 8.49
N CYS A 195 -21.16 -2.01 9.15
CA CYS A 195 -22.47 -2.07 8.52
C CYS A 195 -22.68 -0.92 7.52
N ALA A 196 -22.37 0.31 7.93
CA ALA A 196 -22.54 1.51 7.11
C ALA A 196 -21.72 1.46 5.81
N TYR A 197 -20.46 1.03 5.88
CA TYR A 197 -19.58 1.00 4.71
C TYR A 197 -19.80 -0.23 3.81
N ILE A 198 -20.36 -1.34 4.32
CA ILE A 198 -20.92 -2.39 3.45
C ILE A 198 -22.11 -1.82 2.68
N ALA A 199 -23.02 -1.14 3.40
CA ALA A 199 -24.23 -0.58 2.81
C ALA A 199 -23.93 0.53 1.80
N GLU A 200 -22.91 1.36 2.07
CA GLU A 200 -22.43 2.39 1.15
C GLU A 200 -21.87 1.79 -0.14
N ALA A 201 -21.08 0.72 -0.05
CA ALA A 201 -20.51 0.08 -1.24
C ALA A 201 -21.61 -0.44 -2.21
N ILE A 202 -22.81 -0.71 -1.69
CA ILE A 202 -23.96 -1.20 -2.46
C ILE A 202 -24.90 -0.05 -2.86
N GLY A 203 -25.29 0.79 -1.90
CA GLY A 203 -26.36 1.79 -2.00
C GLY A 203 -25.88 3.25 -1.96
N LYS A 204 -24.56 3.47 -2.05
CA LYS A 204 -23.87 4.77 -1.98
C LYS A 204 -24.29 5.56 -0.72
N ARG A 205 -24.36 6.89 -0.80
CA ARG A 205 -24.63 7.79 0.34
C ARG A 205 -25.91 7.44 1.12
N THR A 206 -26.95 6.99 0.43
CA THR A 206 -28.21 6.55 1.06
C THR A 206 -27.99 5.28 1.88
N GLY A 207 -27.27 4.30 1.32
CA GLY A 207 -26.89 3.07 2.00
C GLY A 207 -26.11 3.35 3.29
N LEU A 208 -25.19 4.32 3.25
CA LEU A 208 -24.39 4.72 4.42
C LEU A 208 -25.27 5.11 5.63
N VAL A 209 -26.25 6.00 5.42
CA VAL A 209 -27.14 6.49 6.50
C VAL A 209 -27.97 5.35 7.09
N ILE A 210 -28.56 4.51 6.24
CA ILE A 210 -29.36 3.37 6.66
C ILE A 210 -28.48 2.38 7.43
N GLY A 211 -27.30 2.08 6.90
CA GLY A 211 -26.36 1.13 7.47
C GLY A 211 -25.84 1.57 8.85
N PHE A 212 -25.64 2.86 9.12
CA PHE A 212 -25.31 3.33 10.47
C PHE A 212 -26.38 2.97 11.48
N VAL A 213 -27.65 3.22 11.17
CA VAL A 213 -28.76 2.94 12.10
C VAL A 213 -28.97 1.43 12.26
N THR A 214 -28.95 0.68 11.16
CA THR A 214 -29.07 -0.79 11.19
C THR A 214 -27.91 -1.42 11.97
N GLY A 215 -26.68 -0.92 11.81
CA GLY A 215 -25.52 -1.39 12.55
C GLY A 215 -25.56 -1.01 14.03
N MET A 216 -26.13 0.15 14.38
CA MET A 216 -26.41 0.49 15.78
C MET A 216 -27.41 -0.47 16.41
N ILE A 217 -28.49 -0.83 15.70
CA ILE A 217 -29.44 -1.86 16.17
C ILE A 217 -28.73 -3.20 16.39
N ALA A 218 -27.88 -3.60 15.45
CA ALA A 218 -27.09 -4.82 15.54
C ALA A 218 -26.22 -4.85 16.82
N TYR A 219 -25.52 -3.74 17.08
CA TYR A 219 -24.70 -3.55 18.28
C TYR A 219 -25.54 -3.59 19.56
N THR A 220 -26.61 -2.78 19.65
CA THR A 220 -27.43 -2.69 20.88
C THR A 220 -28.17 -3.98 21.20
N ASN A 221 -28.57 -4.74 20.18
CA ASN A 221 -29.29 -6.01 20.37
C ASN A 221 -28.36 -7.21 20.59
N GLY A 222 -27.03 -7.00 20.63
CA GLY A 222 -26.06 -8.04 20.96
C GLY A 222 -25.85 -9.08 19.85
N THR A 223 -26.21 -8.74 18.60
CA THR A 223 -25.97 -9.60 17.44
C THR A 223 -24.49 -9.64 17.02
N GLY A 224 -23.70 -8.69 17.53
CA GLY A 224 -22.26 -8.59 17.30
C GLY A 224 -21.92 -8.30 15.84
N PHE A 225 -20.74 -8.75 15.41
CA PHE A 225 -20.25 -8.49 14.06
C PHE A 225 -21.07 -9.21 12.97
N LEU A 226 -21.62 -10.39 13.26
CA LEU A 226 -22.47 -11.14 12.33
C LEU A 226 -23.71 -10.32 11.95
N GLY A 227 -24.33 -9.69 12.95
CA GLY A 227 -25.39 -8.70 12.76
C GLY A 227 -24.95 -7.49 11.94
N GLY A 228 -23.74 -6.99 12.15
CA GLY A 228 -23.18 -5.90 11.35
C GLY A 228 -23.02 -6.25 9.87
N ILE A 229 -22.53 -7.46 9.57
CA ILE A 229 -22.36 -7.93 8.18
C ILE A 229 -23.72 -8.06 7.50
N LEU A 230 -24.66 -8.81 8.12
CA LEU A 230 -25.99 -9.02 7.53
C LEU A 230 -26.76 -7.70 7.42
N GLY A 231 -26.70 -6.87 8.46
CA GLY A 231 -27.30 -5.55 8.49
C GLY A 231 -26.76 -4.64 7.39
N GLY A 232 -25.47 -4.72 7.08
CA GLY A 232 -24.84 -3.93 6.02
C GLY A 232 -25.37 -4.29 4.64
N PHE A 233 -25.44 -5.59 4.34
CA PHE A 233 -26.04 -6.06 3.09
C PHE A 233 -27.52 -5.71 2.99
N LEU A 234 -28.27 -5.93 4.07
CA LEU A 234 -29.69 -5.58 4.16
C LEU A 234 -29.90 -4.08 3.87
N ALA A 235 -29.19 -3.21 4.57
CA ALA A 235 -29.29 -1.76 4.40
C ALA A 235 -28.92 -1.32 2.97
N GLY A 236 -27.85 -1.88 2.41
CA GLY A 236 -27.41 -1.60 1.04
C GLY A 236 -28.47 -1.99 0.00
N TYR A 237 -29.02 -3.20 0.09
CA TYR A 237 -30.05 -3.66 -0.85
C TYR A 237 -31.39 -2.95 -0.66
N VAL A 238 -31.77 -2.58 0.56
CA VAL A 238 -32.95 -1.74 0.81
C VAL A 238 -32.78 -0.36 0.18
N ALA A 239 -31.59 0.25 0.26
CA ALA A 239 -31.30 1.51 -0.42
C ALA A 239 -31.49 1.40 -1.94
N VAL A 240 -30.97 0.34 -2.56
CA VAL A 240 -31.14 0.06 -4.00
C VAL A 240 -32.61 -0.20 -4.36
N LEU A 241 -33.33 -0.93 -3.52
CA LEU A 241 -34.76 -1.20 -3.71
C LEU A 241 -35.57 0.11 -3.71
N LEU A 242 -35.32 0.99 -2.75
CA LEU A 242 -35.98 2.30 -2.68
C LEU A 242 -35.65 3.16 -3.90
N ALA A 243 -34.38 3.20 -4.32
CA ALA A 243 -33.99 3.91 -5.54
C ALA A 243 -34.74 3.38 -6.78
N LYS A 244 -34.98 2.07 -6.85
CA LYS A 244 -35.73 1.43 -7.94
C LYS A 244 -37.23 1.74 -7.89
N ILE A 245 -37.86 1.65 -6.71
CA ILE A 245 -39.29 1.91 -6.52
C ILE A 245 -39.65 3.36 -6.88
N PHE A 246 -38.81 4.31 -6.47
CA PHE A 246 -39.05 5.74 -6.67
C PHE A 246 -38.42 6.32 -7.95
N LYS A 247 -37.98 5.46 -8.88
CA LYS A 247 -37.38 5.88 -10.16
C LYS A 247 -38.35 6.72 -11.01
N SER A 248 -39.65 6.42 -10.96
CA SER A 248 -40.69 7.07 -11.78
C SER A 248 -41.12 8.46 -11.28
N LEU A 249 -40.59 8.92 -10.15
CA LEU A 249 -40.97 10.19 -9.54
C LEU A 249 -40.28 11.37 -10.27
N PRO A 250 -40.94 12.52 -10.55
CA PRO A 250 -40.35 13.62 -11.31
C PRO A 250 -39.02 14.16 -10.76
N LYS A 251 -38.12 14.61 -11.65
CA LYS A 251 -36.78 15.15 -11.29
C LYS A 251 -36.84 16.35 -10.34
N SER A 252 -37.90 17.16 -10.40
CA SER A 252 -38.12 18.27 -9.46
C SER A 252 -38.20 17.84 -7.99
N LEU A 253 -38.43 16.54 -7.73
CA LEU A 253 -38.52 15.96 -6.39
C LEU A 253 -37.25 15.17 -5.98
N ASP A 254 -36.15 15.25 -6.72
CA ASP A 254 -34.92 14.52 -6.40
C ASP A 254 -34.33 14.89 -5.02
N GLY A 255 -34.50 16.15 -4.59
CA GLY A 255 -34.16 16.59 -3.23
C GLY A 255 -35.00 15.89 -2.16
N LEU A 256 -36.32 15.79 -2.36
CA LEU A 256 -37.23 15.08 -1.46
C LEU A 256 -36.90 13.58 -1.37
N LYS A 257 -36.56 12.96 -2.51
CA LYS A 257 -36.14 11.54 -2.56
C LYS A 257 -34.90 11.29 -1.70
N SER A 258 -33.85 12.05 -1.95
CA SER A 258 -32.51 11.77 -1.41
C SER A 258 -32.33 12.21 0.03
N ILE A 259 -33.00 13.30 0.45
CA ILE A 259 -32.84 13.86 1.80
C ILE A 259 -33.86 13.27 2.78
N PHE A 260 -35.07 12.96 2.32
CA PHE A 260 -36.17 12.57 3.21
C PHE A 260 -36.64 11.14 2.98
N ILE A 261 -37.12 10.82 1.77
CA ILE A 261 -37.81 9.54 1.51
C ILE A 261 -36.85 8.36 1.72
N PHE A 262 -35.68 8.36 1.08
CA PHE A 262 -34.78 7.21 1.15
C PHE A 262 -34.21 6.98 2.55
N PRO A 263 -33.72 8.01 3.28
CA PRO A 263 -33.25 7.80 4.64
C PRO A 263 -34.36 7.33 5.59
N VAL A 264 -35.53 7.98 5.58
CA VAL A 264 -36.62 7.67 6.53
C VAL A 264 -37.20 6.27 6.26
N LEU A 265 -37.58 5.97 5.02
CA LEU A 265 -38.12 4.65 4.70
C LEU A 265 -37.06 3.56 4.78
N GLY A 266 -35.82 3.86 4.37
CA GLY A 266 -34.73 2.91 4.42
C GLY A 266 -34.39 2.49 5.84
N VAL A 267 -34.31 3.45 6.77
CA VAL A 267 -34.12 3.18 8.20
C VAL A 267 -35.32 2.44 8.78
N LEU A 268 -36.55 2.84 8.45
CA LEU A 268 -37.75 2.15 8.95
C LEU A 268 -37.79 0.69 8.51
N ILE A 269 -37.57 0.42 7.22
CA ILE A 269 -37.62 -0.92 6.63
C ILE A 269 -36.46 -1.77 7.17
N SER A 270 -35.21 -1.31 7.00
CA SER A 270 -34.03 -2.08 7.41
C SER A 270 -33.97 -2.24 8.92
N GLY A 271 -34.34 -1.20 9.67
CA GLY A 271 -34.42 -1.23 11.13
C GLY A 271 -35.47 -2.21 11.64
N THR A 272 -36.67 -2.22 11.05
CA THR A 272 -37.72 -3.18 11.43
C THR A 272 -37.29 -4.62 11.14
N ILE A 273 -36.75 -4.88 9.95
CA ILE A 273 -36.27 -6.21 9.58
C ILE A 273 -35.15 -6.63 10.53
N MET A 274 -34.15 -5.77 10.76
CA MET A 274 -33.03 -6.07 11.65
C MET A 274 -33.47 -6.26 13.10
N TRP A 275 -34.49 -5.53 13.56
CA TRP A 275 -35.03 -5.67 14.91
C TRP A 275 -35.53 -7.08 15.17
N TYR A 276 -36.35 -7.62 14.26
CA TYR A 276 -36.85 -9.00 14.37
C TYR A 276 -35.77 -10.05 14.09
N MET A 277 -34.87 -9.78 13.14
CA MET A 277 -33.74 -10.68 12.85
C MET A 277 -32.71 -10.73 13.98
N SER A 278 -32.66 -9.73 14.86
CA SER A 278 -31.67 -9.68 15.93
C SER A 278 -31.77 -10.85 16.91
N VAL A 279 -32.97 -11.40 17.12
CA VAL A 279 -33.18 -12.54 18.03
C VAL A 279 -32.44 -13.79 17.56
N PRO A 280 -32.74 -14.37 16.37
CA PRO A 280 -32.02 -15.55 15.89
C PRO A 280 -30.53 -15.28 15.64
N MET A 281 -30.17 -14.03 15.31
CA MET A 281 -28.76 -13.66 15.10
C MET A 281 -27.95 -13.61 16.39
N LYS A 282 -28.56 -13.17 17.50
CA LYS A 282 -27.91 -13.20 18.80
C LYS A 282 -27.61 -14.65 19.21
N ASP A 283 -28.55 -15.56 19.00
CA ASP A 283 -28.37 -16.99 19.29
C ASP A 283 -27.27 -17.59 18.43
N LEU A 284 -27.23 -17.27 17.14
CA LEU A 284 -26.15 -17.66 16.22
C LEU A 284 -24.79 -17.15 16.71
N ASN A 285 -24.70 -15.87 17.09
CA ASN A 285 -23.46 -15.27 17.58
C ASN A 285 -22.99 -15.92 18.89
N GLN A 286 -23.91 -16.19 19.82
CA GLN A 286 -23.61 -16.89 21.06
C GLN A 286 -23.21 -18.35 20.84
N GLY A 287 -23.86 -19.05 19.91
CA GLY A 287 -23.50 -20.42 19.51
C GLY A 287 -22.09 -20.49 18.91
N MET A 288 -21.75 -19.56 18.02
CA MET A 288 -20.40 -19.44 17.48
C MET A 288 -19.38 -19.14 18.58
N MET A 289 -19.67 -18.21 19.49
CA MET A 289 -18.79 -17.93 20.63
C MET A 289 -18.59 -19.16 21.53
N SER A 290 -19.64 -19.94 21.78
CA SER A 290 -19.52 -21.16 22.60
C SER A 290 -18.72 -22.25 21.87
N PHE A 291 -18.91 -22.40 20.57
CA PHE A 291 -18.14 -23.31 19.72
C PHE A 291 -16.65 -22.96 19.74
N LEU A 292 -16.30 -21.68 19.55
CA LEU A 292 -14.91 -21.23 19.62
C LEU A 292 -14.32 -21.43 21.01
N LYS A 293 -15.02 -21.04 22.09
CA LYS A 293 -14.59 -21.30 23.47
C LYS A 293 -14.43 -22.80 23.78
N SER A 294 -15.23 -23.66 23.15
CA SER A 294 -15.09 -25.11 23.27
C SER A 294 -13.80 -25.60 22.60
N MET A 295 -13.47 -25.10 21.39
CA MET A 295 -12.20 -25.41 20.73
C MET A 295 -10.99 -24.86 21.48
N GLU A 296 -11.09 -23.67 22.05
CA GLU A 296 -10.04 -23.07 22.89
C GLU A 296 -9.64 -23.97 24.08
N ASN A 297 -10.59 -24.77 24.59
CA ASN A 297 -10.37 -25.69 25.70
C ASN A 297 -10.04 -27.12 25.27
N SER A 298 -10.69 -27.63 24.23
CA SER A 298 -10.57 -29.03 23.79
C SER A 298 -9.41 -29.26 22.84
N SER A 299 -9.11 -28.30 21.96
CA SER A 299 -8.13 -28.45 20.89
C SER A 299 -7.35 -27.15 20.59
N PRO A 300 -6.71 -26.52 21.60
CA PRO A 300 -5.95 -25.28 21.41
C PRO A 300 -4.84 -25.41 20.35
N ILE A 301 -4.31 -26.62 20.15
CA ILE A 301 -3.33 -26.92 19.10
C ILE A 301 -3.94 -26.75 17.71
N LEU A 302 -5.09 -27.40 17.46
CA LEU A 302 -5.79 -27.31 16.18
C LEU A 302 -6.25 -25.89 15.89
N LEU A 303 -6.77 -25.20 16.91
CA LEU A 303 -7.15 -23.81 16.80
C LEU A 303 -5.96 -22.92 16.40
N GLY A 304 -4.81 -23.12 17.05
CA GLY A 304 -3.58 -22.38 16.73
C GLY A 304 -3.06 -22.65 15.33
N LEU A 305 -3.15 -23.90 14.86
CA LEU A 305 -2.77 -24.26 13.50
C LEU A 305 -3.62 -23.52 12.46
N ILE A 306 -4.95 -23.57 12.61
CA ILE A 306 -5.89 -22.93 11.67
C ILE A 306 -5.69 -21.41 11.68
N VAL A 307 -5.70 -20.79 12.86
CA VAL A 307 -5.56 -19.33 13.00
C VAL A 307 -4.22 -18.86 12.47
N GLY A 308 -3.13 -19.57 12.81
CA GLY A 308 -1.79 -19.20 12.36
C GLY A 308 -1.61 -19.30 10.85
N ILE A 309 -2.16 -20.36 10.22
CA ILE A 309 -2.16 -20.50 8.76
C ILE A 309 -2.94 -19.36 8.12
N MET A 310 -4.14 -19.06 8.62
CA MET A 310 -4.99 -18.00 8.04
C MET A 310 -4.33 -16.62 8.10
N CYS A 311 -3.74 -16.26 9.24
CA CYS A 311 -3.08 -14.96 9.43
C CYS A 311 -1.86 -14.75 8.50
N ALA A 312 -1.15 -15.83 8.14
CA ALA A 312 0.03 -15.77 7.29
C ALA A 312 -0.21 -16.24 5.84
N ALA A 313 -1.46 -16.44 5.43
CA ALA A 313 -1.76 -16.92 4.09
C ALA A 313 -1.50 -15.86 3.01
N ASP A 314 -1.78 -14.59 3.34
CA ASP A 314 -1.72 -13.47 2.40
C ASP A 314 -1.22 -12.16 3.05
N MET A 315 -0.64 -12.22 4.25
CA MET A 315 0.12 -11.13 4.91
C MET A 315 -0.58 -9.77 4.92
N GLY A 316 -1.90 -9.77 5.08
CA GLY A 316 -2.73 -8.56 5.11
C GLY A 316 -3.81 -8.54 4.03
N GLY A 317 -3.90 -9.60 3.23
CA GLY A 317 -4.97 -9.84 2.29
C GLY A 317 -6.28 -10.35 2.93
N PRO A 318 -7.23 -10.83 2.10
CA PRO A 318 -8.55 -11.31 2.54
C PRO A 318 -8.55 -12.31 3.70
N ILE A 319 -7.70 -13.33 3.66
CA ILE A 319 -7.68 -14.46 4.61
C ILE A 319 -7.15 -13.98 5.96
N ASN A 320 -6.04 -13.21 5.96
CA ASN A 320 -5.54 -12.60 7.19
C ASN A 320 -6.58 -11.63 7.77
N LYS A 321 -7.18 -10.76 6.95
CA LYS A 321 -8.23 -9.84 7.40
C LYS A 321 -9.44 -10.57 7.97
N ALA A 322 -9.82 -11.72 7.43
CA ALA A 322 -10.90 -12.53 7.99
C ALA A 322 -10.55 -13.06 9.40
N ALA A 323 -9.35 -13.64 9.56
CA ALA A 323 -8.88 -14.10 10.87
C ALA A 323 -8.78 -12.95 11.89
N TYR A 324 -8.22 -11.82 11.46
CA TYR A 324 -8.09 -10.62 12.28
C TYR A 324 -9.45 -10.00 12.64
N LEU A 325 -10.38 -9.91 11.69
CA LEU A 325 -11.76 -9.48 11.94
C LEU A 325 -12.44 -10.37 12.98
N THR A 326 -12.30 -11.69 12.87
CA THR A 326 -12.84 -12.61 13.87
C THR A 326 -12.20 -12.37 15.24
N GLY A 327 -10.88 -12.23 15.31
CA GLY A 327 -10.15 -11.96 16.56
C GLY A 327 -10.59 -10.66 17.23
N THR A 328 -10.63 -9.56 16.48
CA THR A 328 -11.07 -8.24 16.97
C THR A 328 -12.55 -8.22 17.38
N ALA A 329 -13.41 -8.91 16.65
CA ALA A 329 -14.82 -9.01 17.00
C ALA A 329 -15.06 -9.80 18.30
N LEU A 330 -14.29 -10.88 18.51
CA LEU A 330 -14.32 -11.65 19.74
C LEU A 330 -13.67 -10.87 20.90
N LEU A 331 -12.62 -10.11 20.62
CA LEU A 331 -11.99 -9.19 21.58
C LEU A 331 -12.99 -8.16 22.11
N ALA A 332 -13.76 -7.53 21.22
CA ALA A 332 -14.81 -6.57 21.59
C ALA A 332 -15.91 -7.22 22.47
N GLN A 333 -16.04 -8.54 22.41
CA GLN A 333 -16.95 -9.35 23.24
C GLN A 333 -16.25 -9.95 24.48
N GLY A 334 -15.04 -9.50 24.80
CA GLY A 334 -14.28 -9.88 25.99
C GLY A 334 -13.43 -11.15 25.84
N ASN A 335 -13.25 -11.69 24.63
CA ASN A 335 -12.39 -12.85 24.41
C ASN A 335 -10.94 -12.41 24.10
N TYR A 336 -10.17 -12.19 25.16
CA TYR A 336 -8.75 -11.85 25.09
C TYR A 336 -7.85 -13.03 24.69
N PHE A 337 -8.34 -14.26 24.86
CA PHE A 337 -7.57 -15.47 24.58
C PHE A 337 -7.42 -15.68 23.08
N PHE A 338 -8.52 -15.65 22.31
CA PHE A 338 -8.47 -15.80 20.85
C PHE A 338 -7.60 -14.73 20.19
N MET A 339 -7.68 -13.49 20.67
CA MET A 339 -6.86 -12.39 20.14
C MET A 339 -5.35 -12.64 20.30
N ALA A 340 -4.92 -13.33 21.35
CA ALA A 340 -3.51 -13.59 21.62
C ALA A 340 -2.84 -14.43 20.51
N GLY A 341 -3.54 -15.45 20.00
CA GLY A 341 -3.02 -16.28 18.92
C GLY A 341 -3.05 -15.57 17.57
N VAL A 342 -4.11 -14.83 17.26
CA VAL A 342 -4.21 -13.98 16.06
C VAL A 342 -3.05 -12.99 16.02
N SER A 343 -2.82 -12.26 17.13
CA SER A 343 -1.75 -11.28 17.19
C SER A 343 -0.36 -11.92 17.10
N ALA A 344 -0.12 -13.06 17.77
CA ALA A 344 1.14 -13.78 17.65
C ALA A 344 1.42 -14.24 16.21
N ALA A 345 0.39 -14.76 15.53
CA ALA A 345 0.47 -15.22 14.15
C ALA A 345 0.77 -14.10 13.16
N CYS A 346 0.24 -12.91 13.38
CA CYS A 346 0.50 -11.75 12.53
C CYS A 346 1.89 -11.13 12.77
N ILE A 347 2.41 -11.18 14.00
CA ILE A 347 3.74 -10.62 14.32
C ILE A 347 4.87 -11.50 13.77
N ALA A 348 4.69 -12.82 13.70
CA ALA A 348 5.77 -13.74 13.33
C ALA A 348 6.34 -13.56 11.90
N PRO A 349 5.56 -13.34 10.82
CA PRO A 349 6.07 -13.30 9.45
C PRO A 349 7.11 -12.20 9.17
N PRO A 350 6.91 -10.92 9.56
CA PRO A 350 7.93 -9.90 9.36
C PRO A 350 9.20 -10.21 10.17
N LEU A 351 9.08 -10.67 11.41
CA LEU A 351 10.25 -11.09 12.21
C LEU A 351 11.00 -12.24 11.53
N ALA A 352 10.27 -13.19 10.92
CA ALA A 352 10.86 -14.30 10.18
C ALA A 352 11.74 -13.84 9.02
N THR A 353 11.36 -12.77 8.31
CA THR A 353 12.22 -12.21 7.25
C THR A 353 13.54 -11.66 7.77
N GLY A 354 13.50 -11.01 8.94
CA GLY A 354 14.71 -10.53 9.62
C GLY A 354 15.62 -11.69 10.02
N PHE A 355 15.05 -12.76 10.60
CA PHE A 355 15.82 -13.97 10.91
C PHE A 355 16.34 -14.68 9.67
N ALA A 356 15.57 -14.76 8.58
CA ALA A 356 16.00 -15.37 7.33
C ALA A 356 17.25 -14.69 6.78
N VAL A 357 17.27 -13.35 6.79
CA VAL A 357 18.44 -12.55 6.43
C VAL A 357 19.63 -12.83 7.35
N LEU A 358 19.40 -12.92 8.67
CA LEU A 358 20.47 -13.22 9.63
C LEU A 358 21.08 -14.61 9.41
N PHE A 359 20.26 -15.62 9.12
CA PHE A 359 20.71 -17.00 8.90
C PHE A 359 21.49 -17.17 7.60
N ASN A 360 21.10 -16.49 6.52
CA ASN A 360 21.75 -16.63 5.22
C ASN A 360 21.93 -15.30 4.49
N LYS A 361 22.75 -14.40 5.06
CA LYS A 361 23.02 -13.07 4.51
C LYS A 361 23.41 -13.08 3.03
N LYS A 362 24.15 -14.10 2.58
CA LYS A 362 24.66 -14.20 1.20
C LYS A 362 23.57 -14.45 0.17
N ALA A 363 22.47 -15.10 0.55
CA ALA A 363 21.34 -15.40 -0.34
C ALA A 363 20.43 -14.18 -0.62
N TYR A 364 20.66 -13.05 0.05
CA TYR A 364 19.86 -11.84 -0.08
C TYR A 364 20.72 -10.66 -0.57
N SER A 365 20.12 -9.81 -1.41
CA SER A 365 20.68 -8.54 -1.87
C SER A 365 20.81 -7.50 -0.76
N ALA A 366 21.55 -6.42 -0.98
CA ALA A 366 21.69 -5.34 0.00
C ALA A 366 20.33 -4.70 0.37
N LYS A 367 19.44 -4.49 -0.61
CA LYS A 367 18.08 -3.97 -0.41
C LYS A 367 17.25 -4.92 0.45
N GLU A 368 17.26 -6.22 0.12
CA GLU A 368 16.53 -7.24 0.90
C GLU A 368 17.07 -7.35 2.33
N ARG A 369 18.39 -7.25 2.53
CA ARG A 369 18.97 -7.26 3.89
C ARG A 369 18.45 -6.09 4.71
N SER A 370 18.51 -4.88 4.17
CA SER A 370 18.00 -3.69 4.85
C SER A 370 16.51 -3.81 5.16
N ALA A 371 15.71 -4.28 4.21
CA ALA A 371 14.28 -4.53 4.42
C ALA A 371 14.03 -5.57 5.53
N GLY A 372 14.77 -6.68 5.52
CA GLY A 372 14.67 -7.71 6.55
C GLY A 372 15.01 -7.19 7.96
N TYR A 373 16.00 -6.31 8.09
CA TYR A 373 16.31 -5.69 9.39
C TYR A 373 15.21 -4.72 9.85
N VAL A 374 14.67 -3.91 8.95
CA VAL A 374 13.53 -3.02 9.26
C VAL A 374 12.29 -3.82 9.67
N ASN A 375 12.11 -5.01 9.11
CA ASN A 375 10.99 -5.88 9.44
C ASN A 375 11.00 -6.42 10.89
N PHE A 376 12.14 -6.39 11.60
CA PHE A 376 12.12 -6.63 13.05
C PHE A 376 11.29 -5.58 13.78
N LEU A 377 11.45 -4.32 13.41
CA LEU A 377 10.70 -3.21 13.98
C LEU A 377 9.24 -3.29 13.54
N LEU A 378 8.97 -3.41 12.23
CA LEU A 378 7.60 -3.47 11.70
C LEU A 378 6.81 -4.65 12.28
N GLY A 379 7.42 -5.84 12.35
CA GLY A 379 6.81 -7.01 12.97
C GLY A 379 6.50 -6.78 14.43
N SER A 380 7.46 -6.22 15.19
CA SER A 380 7.25 -5.91 16.60
C SER A 380 6.11 -4.94 16.85
N THR A 381 5.71 -4.13 15.87
CA THR A 381 4.55 -3.21 15.95
C THR A 381 3.29 -3.77 15.29
N HIS A 382 3.26 -5.07 14.97
CA HIS A 382 2.10 -5.76 14.37
C HIS A 382 1.80 -5.35 12.91
N ILE A 383 2.80 -4.89 12.16
CA ILE A 383 2.71 -4.57 10.73
C ILE A 383 3.18 -5.79 9.93
N THR A 384 2.24 -6.50 9.28
CA THR A 384 2.52 -7.79 8.61
C THR A 384 3.04 -7.61 7.18
N GLU A 385 2.81 -6.45 6.61
CA GLU A 385 3.05 -6.12 5.20
C GLU A 385 4.54 -6.16 4.82
N GLY A 386 5.43 -5.96 5.78
CA GLY A 386 6.88 -6.08 5.58
C GLY A 386 7.31 -7.45 5.04
N ALA A 387 6.51 -8.50 5.27
CA ALA A 387 6.77 -9.85 4.77
C ALA A 387 6.37 -10.06 3.29
N ILE A 388 5.52 -9.20 2.71
CA ILE A 388 4.97 -9.39 1.36
C ILE A 388 6.07 -9.45 0.29
N PRO A 389 7.08 -8.55 0.26
CA PRO A 389 8.14 -8.61 -0.75
C PRO A 389 8.94 -9.93 -0.70
N PHE A 390 9.14 -10.48 0.49
CA PHE A 390 9.82 -11.76 0.68
C PHE A 390 8.94 -12.94 0.22
N ALA A 391 7.64 -12.87 0.46
CA ALA A 391 6.68 -13.87 0.02
C ALA A 391 6.56 -13.93 -1.50
N ALA A 392 6.58 -12.78 -2.17
CA ALA A 392 6.39 -12.66 -3.60
C ALA A 392 7.51 -13.32 -4.43
N LYS A 393 8.73 -13.46 -3.88
CA LYS A 393 9.89 -14.02 -4.61
C LYS A 393 9.73 -15.51 -4.94
N ASN A 394 9.16 -16.29 -4.02
CA ASN A 394 8.81 -17.69 -4.26
C ASN A 394 7.52 -18.04 -3.49
N PRO A 395 6.35 -17.66 -4.02
CA PRO A 395 5.09 -17.78 -3.29
C PRO A 395 4.77 -19.21 -2.85
N LEU A 396 5.11 -20.21 -3.68
CA LEU A 396 4.79 -21.61 -3.43
C LEU A 396 5.55 -22.20 -2.23
N LEU A 397 6.73 -21.68 -1.90
CA LEU A 397 7.54 -22.17 -0.79
C LEU A 397 7.59 -21.18 0.39
N ASN A 398 7.62 -19.88 0.10
CA ASN A 398 7.75 -18.85 1.12
C ASN A 398 6.44 -18.66 1.89
N ILE A 399 5.27 -18.68 1.24
CA ILE A 399 3.98 -18.55 1.93
C ILE A 399 3.77 -19.71 2.92
N PRO A 400 3.92 -21.00 2.55
CA PRO A 400 3.86 -22.09 3.52
C PRO A 400 4.88 -21.98 4.65
N SER A 401 6.08 -21.45 4.37
CA SER A 401 7.09 -21.22 5.41
C SER A 401 6.65 -20.17 6.44
N PHE A 402 5.98 -19.11 6.01
CA PHE A 402 5.35 -18.14 6.93
C PHE A 402 4.21 -18.78 7.72
N MET A 403 3.32 -19.52 7.04
CA MET A 403 2.21 -20.24 7.68
C MET A 403 2.69 -21.15 8.80
N VAL A 404 3.78 -21.90 8.60
CA VAL A 404 4.37 -22.78 9.63
C VAL A 404 4.79 -21.98 10.86
N GLY A 405 5.52 -20.87 10.68
CA GLY A 405 5.95 -20.04 11.82
C GLY A 405 4.79 -19.42 12.59
N SER A 406 3.81 -18.89 11.86
CA SER A 406 2.61 -18.30 12.47
C SER A 406 1.73 -19.33 13.17
N ALA A 407 1.63 -20.54 12.63
CA ALA A 407 0.96 -21.68 13.28
C ALA A 407 1.64 -22.02 14.61
N ILE A 408 2.97 -22.12 14.62
CA ILE A 408 3.75 -22.38 15.84
C ILE A 408 3.53 -21.28 16.88
N ALA A 409 3.64 -20.00 16.48
CA ALA A 409 3.45 -18.86 17.38
C ALA A 409 2.04 -18.84 17.99
N ALA A 410 1.00 -19.06 17.19
CA ALA A 410 -0.39 -19.11 17.66
C ALA A 410 -0.67 -20.31 18.55
N THR A 411 -0.28 -21.52 18.13
CA THR A 411 -0.47 -22.76 18.89
C THR A 411 0.18 -22.68 20.27
N LEU A 412 1.44 -22.24 20.35
CA LEU A 412 2.14 -22.14 21.62
C LEU A 412 1.53 -21.06 22.52
N SER A 413 1.05 -19.95 21.95
CA SER A 413 0.31 -18.92 22.68
C SER A 413 -1.00 -19.46 23.28
N TYR A 414 -1.75 -20.26 22.53
CA TYR A 414 -2.99 -20.87 23.03
C TYR A 414 -2.74 -21.97 24.07
N VAL A 415 -1.80 -22.87 23.82
CA VAL A 415 -1.44 -23.94 24.77
C VAL A 415 -1.00 -23.38 26.12
N THR A 416 -0.30 -22.24 26.11
CA THR A 416 0.17 -21.60 27.35
C THR A 416 -0.84 -20.62 27.97
N ARG A 417 -2.08 -20.57 27.48
CA ARG A 417 -3.17 -19.74 28.05
C ARG A 417 -2.82 -18.25 28.09
N ILE A 418 -2.25 -17.74 27.01
CA ILE A 418 -1.92 -16.31 26.89
C ILE A 418 -3.18 -15.52 26.51
N SER A 419 -3.31 -14.31 27.03
CA SER A 419 -4.43 -13.40 26.73
C SER A 419 -3.91 -12.00 26.46
N VAL A 420 -4.42 -11.38 25.39
CA VAL A 420 -4.02 -10.05 24.92
C VAL A 420 -5.26 -9.15 24.87
N PRO A 421 -5.33 -8.08 25.67
CA PRO A 421 -6.51 -7.22 25.76
C PRO A 421 -6.58 -6.13 24.69
N ALA A 422 -5.68 -6.16 23.70
CA ALA A 422 -5.59 -5.15 22.66
C ALA A 422 -5.57 -5.81 21.27
N PRO A 423 -6.23 -5.20 20.26
CA PRO A 423 -6.25 -5.73 18.91
C PRO A 423 -4.93 -5.48 18.17
N HIS A 424 -4.24 -4.39 18.51
CA HIS A 424 -3.08 -3.91 17.78
C HIS A 424 -2.04 -3.24 18.70
N GLY A 425 -0.85 -2.96 18.16
CA GLY A 425 0.26 -2.32 18.90
C GLY A 425 1.45 -3.25 19.16
N GLY A 426 1.36 -4.53 18.81
CA GLY A 426 2.46 -5.49 18.89
C GLY A 426 3.09 -5.56 20.28
N PHE A 427 4.39 -5.29 20.39
CA PHE A 427 5.12 -5.31 21.65
C PHE A 427 4.86 -4.10 22.53
N ILE A 428 4.23 -3.03 22.01
CA ILE A 428 3.85 -1.86 22.79
C ILE A 428 2.82 -2.22 23.86
N VAL A 429 1.97 -3.21 23.59
CA VAL A 429 0.93 -3.69 24.53
C VAL A 429 1.41 -4.79 25.46
N LEU A 430 2.72 -5.13 25.45
CA LEU A 430 3.28 -6.17 26.32
C LEU A 430 2.92 -6.03 27.81
N PRO A 431 2.95 -4.83 28.43
CA PRO A 431 2.61 -4.69 29.84
C PRO A 431 1.21 -5.21 30.21
N LEU A 432 0.32 -5.37 29.24
CA LEU A 432 -1.08 -5.75 29.41
C LEU A 432 -1.32 -7.24 29.15
N VAL A 433 -0.34 -7.93 28.59
CA VAL A 433 -0.42 -9.36 28.31
C VAL A 433 -0.21 -10.12 29.61
N ASN A 434 -1.02 -11.13 29.90
CA ASN A 434 -0.93 -11.87 31.17
C ASN A 434 0.42 -12.61 31.37
N LYS A 435 1.08 -13.02 30.29
CA LYS A 435 2.37 -13.73 30.27
C LYS A 435 3.27 -13.13 29.17
N PRO A 436 3.76 -11.88 29.35
CA PRO A 436 4.31 -11.09 28.26
C PRO A 436 5.60 -11.69 27.68
N PHE A 437 6.56 -12.05 28.54
CA PHE A 437 7.82 -12.65 28.09
C PHE A 437 7.63 -13.99 27.39
N LEU A 438 6.67 -14.79 27.88
CA LEU A 438 6.35 -16.08 27.30
C LEU A 438 5.69 -15.93 25.92
N TRP A 439 4.84 -14.92 25.75
CA TRP A 439 4.23 -14.60 24.47
C TRP A 439 5.28 -14.19 23.42
N VAL A 440 6.21 -13.31 23.79
CA VAL A 440 7.33 -12.91 22.92
C VAL A 440 8.19 -14.12 22.57
N LEU A 441 8.49 -14.98 23.53
CA LEU A 441 9.27 -16.20 23.29
C LEU A 441 8.62 -17.09 22.21
N TRP A 442 7.31 -17.32 22.28
CA TRP A 442 6.60 -18.13 21.28
C TRP A 442 6.53 -17.50 19.90
N ILE A 443 6.34 -16.18 19.84
CA ILE A 443 6.41 -15.41 18.60
C ILE A 443 7.80 -15.55 17.97
N VAL A 444 8.86 -15.36 18.76
CA VAL A 444 10.25 -15.47 18.31
C VAL A 444 10.56 -16.89 17.85
N ILE A 445 10.08 -17.93 18.54
CA ILE A 445 10.26 -19.32 18.12
C ILE A 445 9.58 -19.58 16.77
N GLY A 446 8.34 -19.14 16.59
CA GLY A 446 7.66 -19.25 15.29
C GLY A 446 8.41 -18.51 14.18
N ALA A 447 8.87 -17.30 14.47
CA ALA A 447 9.65 -16.48 13.54
C ALA A 447 11.02 -17.10 13.20
N LEU A 448 11.72 -17.71 14.17
CA LEU A 448 13.00 -18.39 13.95
C LEU A 448 12.82 -19.61 13.04
N VAL A 449 11.78 -20.43 13.29
CA VAL A 449 11.50 -21.61 12.45
C VAL A 449 11.18 -21.19 11.03
N SER A 450 10.28 -20.22 10.85
CA SER A 450 9.95 -19.68 9.53
C SER A 450 11.15 -19.04 8.84
N GLY A 451 11.93 -18.24 9.57
CA GLY A 451 13.14 -17.60 9.06
C GLY A 451 14.19 -18.60 8.61
N PHE A 452 14.36 -19.71 9.35
CA PHE A 452 15.25 -20.79 8.96
C PHE A 452 14.80 -21.46 7.66
N LEU A 453 13.51 -21.80 7.52
CA LEU A 453 12.95 -22.36 6.29
C LEU A 453 13.16 -21.42 5.10
N LEU A 454 12.85 -20.13 5.26
CA LEU A 454 13.05 -19.11 4.23
C LEU A 454 14.54 -18.98 3.83
N SER A 455 15.45 -19.08 4.80
CA SER A 455 16.90 -18.99 4.54
C SER A 455 17.43 -20.17 3.72
N ILE A 456 16.85 -21.37 3.93
CA ILE A 456 17.16 -22.57 3.14
C ILE A 456 16.63 -22.40 1.72
N ILE A 457 15.38 -21.96 1.56
CA ILE A 457 14.75 -21.74 0.25
C ILE A 457 15.57 -20.71 -0.55
N ALA A 458 15.87 -19.56 0.04
CA ALA A 458 16.67 -18.52 -0.60
C ALA A 458 18.08 -19.01 -0.95
N GLY A 459 18.71 -19.81 -0.08
CA GLY A 459 20.02 -20.41 -0.34
C GLY A 459 20.04 -21.35 -1.54
N HIS A 460 19.02 -22.19 -1.70
CA HIS A 460 18.89 -23.08 -2.86
C HIS A 460 18.68 -22.29 -4.15
N GLN A 461 17.90 -21.21 -4.12
CA GLN A 461 17.67 -20.36 -5.29
C GLN A 461 18.96 -19.65 -5.72
N ALA A 462 19.69 -19.06 -4.78
CA ALA A 462 20.97 -18.40 -5.08
C ALA A 462 22.02 -19.38 -5.64
N ASN A 463 22.01 -20.63 -5.19
CA ASN A 463 22.89 -21.68 -5.71
C ASN A 463 22.45 -22.17 -7.11
N ASN A 464 21.15 -22.30 -7.36
CA ASN A 464 20.67 -22.72 -8.69
C ASN A 464 20.91 -21.65 -9.77
N GLU A 465 20.85 -20.36 -9.42
CA GLU A 465 21.22 -19.27 -10.33
C GLU A 465 22.73 -19.22 -10.63
N THR A 466 23.57 -19.74 -9.73
CA THR A 466 25.03 -19.83 -9.95
C THR A 466 25.46 -21.12 -10.66
N VAL A 467 24.69 -22.20 -10.57
CA VAL A 467 24.99 -23.51 -11.19
C VAL A 467 24.52 -23.61 -12.65
N THR A 468 23.57 -22.81 -13.10
CA THR A 468 23.21 -22.73 -14.53
C THR A 468 24.25 -22.00 -15.39
N ALA A 469 25.25 -21.37 -14.78
CA ALA A 469 26.42 -20.82 -15.45
C ALA A 469 27.60 -21.82 -15.43
N THR A 470 27.51 -22.91 -16.20
CA THR A 470 28.62 -23.87 -16.33
C THR A 470 29.56 -23.51 -17.50
N PRO A 471 30.89 -23.60 -17.33
CA PRO A 471 31.88 -23.14 -18.31
C PRO A 471 32.20 -24.21 -19.37
N ALA A 472 32.18 -23.81 -20.65
CA ALA A 472 32.91 -24.45 -21.74
C ALA A 472 33.75 -23.34 -22.39
N GLY A 473 35.08 -23.41 -22.50
CA GLY A 473 35.88 -24.46 -23.15
C GLY A 473 36.49 -23.85 -24.43
N ASN A 474 37.79 -23.58 -24.40
CA ASN A 474 38.61 -22.78 -25.34
C ASN A 474 38.29 -22.90 -26.87
N VAL A 475 38.31 -21.77 -27.60
CA VAL A 475 39.24 -21.41 -28.72
C VAL A 475 38.63 -20.34 -29.67
N THR A 476 39.48 -19.35 -29.98
CA THR A 476 39.45 -18.31 -31.05
C THR A 476 38.50 -17.12 -30.98
N ILE A 477 39.14 -15.94 -30.89
CA ILE A 477 38.63 -14.66 -31.35
C ILE A 477 38.46 -14.73 -32.88
N SER A 478 37.23 -14.64 -33.36
CA SER A 478 36.93 -14.07 -34.67
C SER A 478 35.61 -13.30 -34.60
N LYS A 479 35.66 -12.05 -35.05
CA LYS A 479 34.56 -11.07 -35.03
C LYS A 479 33.38 -11.53 -35.87
N THR A 480 32.19 -11.60 -35.26
CA THR A 480 30.95 -11.14 -35.89
C THR A 480 29.98 -10.68 -34.81
N GLU A 481 29.41 -9.50 -35.01
CA GLU A 481 28.52 -8.78 -34.10
C GLU A 481 27.27 -9.58 -33.73
N SER A 482 26.89 -9.52 -32.45
CA SER A 482 25.52 -9.74 -31.98
C SER A 482 25.32 -8.90 -30.73
N THR A 483 24.67 -7.76 -30.94
CA THR A 483 24.18 -6.83 -29.93
C THR A 483 23.25 -7.54 -28.95
N THR A 484 23.64 -7.64 -27.69
CA THR A 484 22.75 -8.03 -26.58
C THR A 484 22.65 -6.82 -25.63
N ASN A 485 21.52 -6.14 -25.70
CA ASN A 485 21.20 -4.99 -24.85
C ASN A 485 20.97 -5.47 -23.40
N THR A 486 21.95 -5.19 -22.55
CA THR A 486 21.83 -5.21 -21.10
C THR A 486 20.88 -4.11 -20.62
N ASN A 487 20.08 -4.43 -19.60
CA ASN A 487 19.31 -3.52 -18.75
C ASN A 487 19.98 -2.13 -18.61
N LYS A 488 19.40 -1.10 -19.22
CA LYS A 488 19.69 0.29 -18.87
C LYS A 488 18.86 0.66 -17.63
N ASN A 489 19.41 0.40 -16.46
CA ASN A 489 19.25 1.34 -15.35
C ASN A 489 20.09 2.55 -15.76
N ASN A 490 19.48 3.71 -15.99
CA ASN A 490 20.23 4.93 -16.28
C ASN A 490 20.97 5.37 -15.01
N ASP A 491 22.17 4.83 -14.81
CA ASP A 491 23.05 5.17 -13.70
C ASP A 491 23.46 6.65 -13.81
N LEU A 492 23.39 7.41 -12.70
CA LEU A 492 23.83 8.82 -12.67
C LEU A 492 25.31 8.95 -13.08
N SER A 493 26.07 7.86 -12.96
CA SER A 493 27.45 7.74 -13.43
C SER A 493 27.59 7.90 -14.96
N GLU A 494 26.53 7.66 -15.74
CA GLU A 494 26.54 7.83 -17.21
C GLU A 494 26.48 9.31 -17.62
N ILE A 495 25.88 10.16 -16.77
CA ILE A 495 25.66 11.58 -17.08
C ILE A 495 26.54 12.52 -16.23
N LEU A 496 27.23 12.02 -15.21
CA LEU A 496 28.17 12.76 -14.39
C LEU A 496 29.61 12.28 -14.61
N ASN A 497 30.50 13.20 -14.95
CA ASN A 497 31.93 12.94 -15.00
C ASN A 497 32.74 14.07 -14.33
N LYS A 498 34.03 13.81 -14.11
CA LYS A 498 34.94 14.73 -13.40
C LYS A 498 35.02 16.13 -14.05
N ASN A 499 34.90 16.23 -15.37
CA ASN A 499 35.04 17.52 -16.07
C ASN A 499 33.81 18.42 -15.85
N ASN A 500 32.67 17.83 -15.52
CA ASN A 500 31.40 18.52 -15.32
C ASN A 500 31.20 18.99 -13.87
N ILE A 501 32.22 18.83 -13.03
CA ILE A 501 32.23 19.30 -11.64
C ILE A 501 33.07 20.58 -11.56
N ALA A 502 32.49 21.67 -11.11
CA ALA A 502 33.13 22.94 -10.86
C ALA A 502 33.17 23.22 -9.34
N LEU A 503 34.33 23.65 -8.86
CA LEU A 503 34.56 23.99 -7.45
C LEU A 503 34.96 25.46 -7.36
N ASN A 504 34.65 26.09 -6.22
CA ASN A 504 34.98 27.48 -5.93
C ASN A 504 34.42 28.45 -6.99
N VAL A 505 33.19 28.22 -7.45
CA VAL A 505 32.52 29.05 -8.46
C VAL A 505 32.18 30.41 -7.85
N GLN A 506 32.57 31.47 -8.55
CA GLN A 506 32.29 32.86 -8.17
C GLN A 506 31.02 33.33 -8.89
N ALA A 507 29.92 33.46 -8.14
CA ALA A 507 28.67 34.04 -8.61
C ALA A 507 28.03 34.81 -7.45
N SER A 508 27.48 35.99 -7.71
CA SER A 508 26.87 36.84 -6.68
C SER A 508 25.35 36.69 -6.63
N THR A 509 24.74 36.22 -7.72
CA THR A 509 23.30 36.05 -7.84
C THR A 509 22.93 34.72 -8.49
N ARG A 510 21.68 34.27 -8.30
CA ARG A 510 21.12 33.09 -8.95
C ARG A 510 21.28 33.15 -10.47
N ASP A 511 20.91 34.28 -11.06
CA ASP A 511 20.89 34.45 -12.52
C ASP A 511 22.32 34.43 -13.10
N GLU A 512 23.29 35.02 -12.40
CA GLU A 512 24.71 34.88 -12.74
C GLU A 512 25.18 33.42 -12.69
N LEU A 513 24.75 32.65 -11.69
CA LEU A 513 25.10 31.23 -11.59
C LEU A 513 24.44 30.38 -12.69
N LEU A 514 23.19 30.67 -13.04
CA LEU A 514 22.49 30.00 -14.15
C LEU A 514 23.16 30.31 -15.50
N GLN A 515 23.61 31.56 -15.70
CA GLN A 515 24.41 31.94 -16.88
C GLN A 515 25.75 31.21 -16.89
N TYR A 516 26.44 31.14 -15.75
CA TYR A 516 27.68 30.38 -15.60
C TYR A 516 27.49 28.91 -15.97
N LEU A 517 26.42 28.25 -15.51
CA LEU A 517 26.13 26.85 -15.84
C LEU A 517 25.88 26.65 -17.34
N ALA A 518 25.19 27.59 -18.00
CA ALA A 518 24.97 27.56 -19.44
C ALA A 518 26.31 27.71 -20.20
N ASP A 519 27.15 28.68 -19.83
CA ASP A 519 28.46 28.88 -20.46
C ASP A 519 29.41 27.70 -20.20
N PHE A 520 29.33 27.11 -19.00
CA PHE A 520 30.08 25.93 -18.63
C PHE A 520 29.66 24.71 -19.46
N SER A 521 28.36 24.56 -19.72
CA SER A 521 27.84 23.49 -20.59
C SER A 521 28.32 23.61 -22.04
N GLU A 522 28.41 24.84 -22.57
CA GLU A 522 28.90 25.10 -23.92
C GLU A 522 30.41 24.84 -24.02
N LYS A 523 31.18 25.30 -23.02
CA LYS A 523 32.63 25.06 -22.94
C LYS A 523 32.98 23.57 -22.90
N LEU A 524 32.14 22.75 -22.26
CA LEU A 524 32.28 21.29 -22.20
C LEU A 524 31.75 20.57 -23.45
N GLY A 525 31.07 21.28 -24.35
CA GLY A 525 30.55 20.76 -25.60
C GLY A 525 29.17 20.09 -25.50
N TYR A 526 28.45 20.25 -24.37
CA TYR A 526 27.11 19.68 -24.17
C TYR A 526 26.01 20.45 -24.90
N THR A 527 26.21 21.75 -25.16
CA THR A 527 25.30 22.58 -25.96
C THR A 527 26.04 23.30 -27.08
N THR A 528 25.33 23.67 -28.14
CA THR A 528 25.81 24.59 -29.19
C THR A 528 25.38 26.04 -28.97
N ASP A 529 24.54 26.32 -27.97
CA ASP A 529 24.01 27.66 -27.70
C ASP A 529 23.78 27.85 -26.19
N SER A 530 24.76 28.47 -25.51
CA SER A 530 24.63 28.83 -24.09
C SER A 530 23.43 29.75 -23.83
N LYS A 531 23.13 30.70 -24.72
CA LYS A 531 22.04 31.66 -24.52
C LYS A 531 20.68 30.99 -24.52
N ALA A 532 20.49 29.98 -25.38
CA ALA A 532 19.28 29.16 -25.40
C ALA A 532 19.10 28.38 -24.09
N VAL A 533 20.16 27.74 -23.60
CA VAL A 533 20.16 26.99 -22.34
C VAL A 533 19.88 27.90 -21.13
N TYR A 534 20.54 29.06 -21.06
CA TYR A 534 20.29 30.05 -20.01
C TYR A 534 18.82 30.50 -19.98
N LYS A 535 18.24 30.79 -21.14
CA LYS A 535 16.81 31.15 -21.25
C LYS A 535 15.90 30.04 -20.72
N LYS A 536 16.26 28.76 -20.92
CA LYS A 536 15.52 27.60 -20.40
C LYS A 536 15.64 27.47 -18.88
N TYR A 537 16.81 27.71 -18.31
CA TYR A 537 16.96 27.77 -16.86
C TYR A 537 16.07 28.85 -16.25
N LEU A 538 16.08 30.07 -16.81
CA LEU A 538 15.22 31.16 -16.34
C LEU A 538 13.73 30.83 -16.46
N ALA A 539 13.32 30.24 -17.59
CA ALA A 539 11.93 29.81 -17.78
C ALA A 539 11.52 28.76 -16.73
N ARG A 540 12.38 27.78 -16.46
CA ARG A 540 12.10 26.73 -15.48
C ARG A 540 12.02 27.27 -14.05
N GLU A 541 12.92 28.18 -13.71
CA GLU A 541 12.95 28.84 -12.41
C GLU A 541 11.74 29.77 -12.18
N ALA A 542 11.19 30.36 -13.26
CA ALA A 542 10.01 31.22 -13.20
C ALA A 542 8.70 30.44 -12.96
N GLU A 543 8.62 29.17 -13.38
CA GLU A 543 7.47 28.30 -13.08
C GLU A 543 7.35 28.02 -11.59
N ASN A 544 8.46 27.61 -10.98
CA ASN A 544 8.65 27.42 -9.54
C ASN A 544 10.15 27.41 -9.25
N SER A 545 10.53 27.90 -8.06
CA SER A 545 11.94 27.88 -7.65
C SER A 545 12.52 26.47 -7.69
N THR A 546 13.74 26.35 -8.19
CA THR A 546 14.53 25.11 -8.20
C THR A 546 15.44 24.96 -6.98
N GLY A 547 15.34 25.89 -6.03
CA GLY A 547 15.99 25.79 -4.72
C GLY A 547 15.36 24.72 -3.84
N MET A 548 16.20 23.84 -3.29
CA MET A 548 15.83 22.77 -2.36
C MET A 548 16.31 23.11 -0.95
N GLU A 549 16.16 22.20 0.01
CA GLU A 549 16.66 22.39 1.38
C GLU A 549 18.19 22.21 1.49
N LYS A 550 18.76 22.63 2.62
CA LYS A 550 20.15 22.36 3.04
C LYS A 550 21.21 22.95 2.11
N GLY A 551 20.90 24.10 1.50
CA GLY A 551 21.83 24.86 0.65
C GLY A 551 22.01 24.30 -0.76
N ILE A 552 21.08 23.47 -1.23
CA ILE A 552 21.17 22.80 -2.54
C ILE A 552 20.13 23.36 -3.51
N ALA A 553 20.48 23.54 -4.78
CA ALA A 553 19.52 23.80 -5.86
C ALA A 553 19.68 22.80 -7.02
N ILE A 554 18.56 22.51 -7.71
CA ILE A 554 18.49 21.53 -8.81
C ILE A 554 17.88 22.14 -10.08
N PRO A 555 18.52 23.16 -10.68
CA PRO A 555 18.04 23.74 -11.92
C PRO A 555 18.19 22.74 -13.08
N HIS A 556 17.29 22.81 -14.05
CA HIS A 556 17.38 21.97 -15.25
C HIS A 556 16.92 22.75 -16.48
N ALA A 557 17.54 22.42 -17.61
CA ALA A 557 17.25 23.03 -18.90
C ALA A 557 17.00 21.93 -19.94
N GLN A 558 15.88 22.05 -20.65
CA GLN A 558 15.56 21.23 -21.80
C GLN A 558 15.53 22.07 -23.07
N ASP A 559 16.42 21.77 -24.01
CA ASP A 559 16.55 22.50 -25.27
C ASP A 559 17.07 21.62 -26.42
N GLN A 560 16.78 22.05 -27.66
CA GLN A 560 17.27 21.38 -28.88
C GLN A 560 18.78 21.59 -29.12
N SER A 561 19.37 22.64 -28.56
CA SER A 561 20.81 22.93 -28.66
C SER A 561 21.67 21.97 -27.83
N ILE A 562 21.06 21.25 -26.88
CA ILE A 562 21.72 20.27 -26.02
C ILE A 562 21.90 18.96 -26.80
N LYS A 563 23.14 18.48 -26.89
CA LYS A 563 23.53 17.30 -27.69
C LYS A 563 23.34 15.97 -26.97
N GLY A 564 23.28 15.97 -25.64
CA GLY A 564 23.14 14.78 -24.82
C GLY A 564 22.86 15.12 -23.36
N SER A 565 22.25 14.18 -22.64
CA SER A 565 21.92 14.37 -21.23
C SER A 565 23.18 14.44 -20.37
N ALA A 566 23.26 15.42 -19.49
CA ALA A 566 24.42 15.61 -18.63
C ALA A 566 24.03 16.23 -17.28
N MET A 567 24.75 15.83 -16.24
CA MET A 567 24.73 16.45 -14.91
C MET A 567 25.94 17.36 -14.76
N LEU A 568 25.71 18.59 -14.31
CA LEU A 568 26.75 19.54 -13.91
C LEU A 568 26.65 19.77 -12.39
N ILE A 569 27.77 19.75 -11.69
CA ILE A 569 27.80 20.08 -10.26
C ILE A 569 28.65 21.32 -10.06
N ALA A 570 28.11 22.35 -9.43
CA ALA A 570 28.83 23.57 -9.10
C ALA A 570 28.80 23.80 -7.58
N LYS A 571 29.97 23.87 -6.96
CA LYS A 571 30.14 24.28 -5.56
C LYS A 571 30.68 25.70 -5.50
N LEU A 572 29.95 26.59 -4.85
CA LEU A 572 30.24 28.02 -4.83
C LEU A 572 31.33 28.36 -3.83
N ALA A 573 32.05 29.45 -4.10
CA ALA A 573 32.98 30.05 -3.14
C ALA A 573 32.24 30.66 -1.93
N HIS A 574 31.09 31.27 -2.20
CA HIS A 574 30.22 31.91 -1.22
C HIS A 574 28.76 31.52 -1.48
N PRO A 575 27.97 31.19 -0.44
CA PRO A 575 26.55 30.93 -0.62
C PRO A 575 25.81 32.14 -1.19
N ILE A 576 24.87 31.92 -2.11
CA ILE A 576 24.05 32.97 -2.74
C ILE A 576 22.59 32.89 -2.29
N ALA A 577 21.90 34.02 -2.34
CA ALA A 577 20.46 34.06 -2.08
C ALA A 577 19.69 33.34 -3.21
N TRP A 578 18.91 32.32 -2.83
CA TRP A 578 17.98 31.58 -3.68
C TRP A 578 16.72 31.29 -2.86
N LYS A 579 15.55 31.31 -3.50
CA LYS A 579 14.30 30.90 -2.84
C LYS A 579 14.30 29.39 -2.57
N THR A 580 14.58 28.95 -1.36
CA THR A 580 14.53 27.53 -0.94
C THR A 580 13.32 27.24 -0.02
N PHE A 581 13.04 25.97 0.28
CA PHE A 581 11.97 25.57 1.20
C PHE A 581 12.27 25.92 2.66
N ASP A 582 13.55 25.92 3.04
CA ASP A 582 14.05 26.18 4.38
C ASP A 582 14.61 27.61 4.57
N ASN A 583 14.51 28.46 3.54
CA ASN A 583 15.07 29.82 3.46
C ASN A 583 16.60 29.91 3.69
N GLN A 584 17.35 28.82 3.49
CA GLN A 584 18.81 28.82 3.54
C GLN A 584 19.43 29.28 2.20
N PRO A 585 20.58 29.98 2.20
CA PRO A 585 21.30 30.31 0.98
C PRO A 585 21.88 29.05 0.32
N VAL A 586 22.03 29.09 -1.01
CA VAL A 586 22.51 27.95 -1.81
C VAL A 586 24.02 28.05 -2.03
N ASP A 587 24.73 26.97 -1.74
CA ASP A 587 26.19 26.84 -1.95
C ASP A 587 26.58 25.67 -2.87
N ILE A 588 25.63 24.77 -3.17
CA ILE A 588 25.82 23.64 -4.08
C ILE A 588 24.67 23.58 -5.09
N VAL A 589 25.01 23.45 -6.37
CA VAL A 589 24.02 23.32 -7.44
C VAL A 589 24.29 22.05 -8.24
N ILE A 590 23.24 21.25 -8.41
CA ILE A 590 23.23 20.01 -9.20
C ILE A 590 22.32 20.24 -10.39
N SER A 591 22.90 20.60 -11.53
CA SER A 591 22.16 21.01 -12.72
C SER A 591 22.02 19.89 -13.73
N PHE A 592 20.88 19.81 -14.42
CA PHE A 592 20.64 18.86 -15.51
C PHE A 592 20.47 19.55 -16.86
N LEU A 593 21.14 19.01 -17.87
CA LEU A 593 20.99 19.34 -19.28
C LEU A 593 20.26 18.21 -19.97
N ILE A 594 19.17 18.51 -20.67
CA ILE A 594 18.29 17.51 -21.27
C ILE A 594 18.04 17.88 -22.75
N PRO A 595 18.31 16.99 -23.72
CA PRO A 595 17.98 17.24 -25.12
C PRO A 595 16.47 17.15 -25.36
N ASN A 596 15.93 17.90 -26.32
CA ASN A 596 14.51 17.79 -26.71
C ASN A 596 14.10 16.42 -27.27
N SER A 597 15.07 15.60 -27.72
CA SER A 597 14.82 14.23 -28.18
C SER A 597 14.57 13.24 -27.04
N ASP A 598 14.75 13.66 -25.77
CA ASP A 598 14.39 12.88 -24.60
C ASP A 598 12.86 12.99 -24.38
N ASP A 599 12.15 11.87 -24.53
CA ASP A 599 10.68 11.78 -24.52
C ASP A 599 10.03 12.00 -23.15
N GLY A 600 10.85 12.23 -22.13
CA GLY A 600 10.44 12.56 -20.78
C GLY A 600 10.78 11.50 -19.74
N SER A 601 11.09 10.28 -20.19
CA SER A 601 11.27 9.12 -19.31
C SER A 601 12.63 9.10 -18.58
N ASN A 602 13.73 9.45 -19.27
CA ASN A 602 15.08 9.33 -18.69
C ASN A 602 15.39 10.48 -17.71
N HIS A 603 14.98 11.70 -18.01
CA HIS A 603 15.30 12.84 -17.15
C HIS A 603 14.54 12.84 -15.81
N LEU A 604 13.30 12.35 -15.79
CA LEU A 604 12.55 12.15 -14.54
C LEU A 604 13.22 11.10 -13.65
N GLU A 605 13.84 10.08 -14.24
CA GLU A 605 14.61 9.07 -13.52
C GLU A 605 15.90 9.63 -12.92
N TYR A 606 16.62 10.52 -13.63
CA TYR A 606 17.79 11.22 -13.09
C TYR A 606 17.43 12.17 -11.93
N LEU A 607 16.36 12.94 -12.09
CA LEU A 607 15.84 13.82 -11.05
C LEU A 607 15.35 13.04 -9.82
N SER A 608 14.64 11.94 -10.04
CA SER A 608 14.17 11.05 -8.96
C SER A 608 15.32 10.41 -8.22
N SER A 609 16.32 9.88 -8.93
CA SER A 609 17.52 9.26 -8.34
C SER A 609 18.34 10.27 -7.52
N THR A 610 18.50 11.48 -8.05
CA THR A 610 19.20 12.57 -7.34
C THR A 610 18.41 13.03 -6.11
N SER A 611 17.09 13.17 -6.23
CA SER A 611 16.22 13.52 -5.09
C SER A 611 16.29 12.47 -3.99
N LYS A 612 16.32 11.17 -4.32
CA LYS A 612 16.49 10.08 -3.36
C LYS A 612 17.83 10.16 -2.61
N LEU A 613 18.92 10.47 -3.30
CA LEU A 613 20.22 10.68 -2.67
C LEU A 613 20.19 11.87 -1.69
N LEU A 614 19.54 12.96 -2.07
CA LEU A 614 19.43 14.17 -1.24
C LEU A 614 18.51 14.02 -0.02
N MET A 615 17.62 13.01 0.00
CA MET A 615 16.85 12.66 1.21
C MET A 615 17.73 12.06 2.33
N HIS A 616 18.92 11.54 2.00
CA HIS A 616 19.83 10.96 2.98
C HIS A 616 20.77 12.03 3.57
N ASP A 617 20.60 12.35 4.85
CA ASP A 617 21.41 13.35 5.57
C ASP A 617 22.92 13.09 5.49
N GLU A 618 23.34 11.83 5.53
CA GLU A 618 24.74 11.45 5.44
C GLU A 618 25.34 11.77 4.06
N PHE A 619 24.56 11.62 2.99
CA PHE A 619 24.97 12.00 1.64
C PHE A 619 25.13 13.52 1.53
N VAL A 620 24.13 14.29 2.00
CA VAL A 620 24.18 15.76 1.96
C VAL A 620 25.37 16.30 2.74
N LYS A 621 25.62 15.79 3.96
CA LYS A 621 26.80 16.17 4.76
C LYS A 621 28.12 15.80 4.07
N ALA A 622 28.18 14.64 3.42
CA ALA A 622 29.37 14.22 2.69
C ALA A 622 29.64 15.13 1.47
N LEU A 623 28.58 15.50 0.73
CA LEU A 623 28.65 16.41 -0.41
C LEU A 623 29.10 17.82 0.01
N GLN A 624 28.58 18.32 1.14
CA GLN A 624 29.01 19.59 1.74
C GLN A 624 30.47 19.58 2.21
N LYS A 625 30.97 18.43 2.71
CA LYS A 625 32.37 18.30 3.15
C LYS A 625 33.37 18.11 2.01
N ALA A 626 32.96 17.51 0.90
CA ALA A 626 33.84 17.19 -0.22
C ALA A 626 34.57 18.45 -0.75
N GLN A 627 35.88 18.38 -0.86
CA GLN A 627 36.75 19.49 -1.31
C GLN A 627 37.35 19.25 -2.70
N THR A 628 37.24 18.02 -3.22
CA THR A 628 37.80 17.64 -4.52
C THR A 628 36.72 17.13 -5.48
N LYS A 629 37.00 17.19 -6.79
CA LYS A 629 36.04 16.72 -7.81
C LYS A 629 35.87 15.20 -7.73
N GLU A 630 36.93 14.50 -7.35
CA GLU A 630 36.99 13.04 -7.19
C GLU A 630 36.11 12.58 -6.03
N GLU A 631 36.18 13.26 -4.88
CA GLU A 631 35.31 12.98 -3.74
C GLU A 631 33.84 13.16 -4.11
N ILE A 632 33.49 14.25 -4.80
CA ILE A 632 32.13 14.49 -5.27
C ILE A 632 31.70 13.37 -6.22
N LEU A 633 32.51 13.05 -7.24
CA LEU A 633 32.18 12.02 -8.22
C LEU A 633 31.94 10.65 -7.56
N GLN A 634 32.76 10.27 -6.58
CA GLN A 634 32.61 9.01 -5.84
C GLN A 634 31.31 8.92 -5.03
N LEU A 635 30.74 10.05 -4.61
CA LEU A 635 29.46 10.05 -3.89
C LEU A 635 28.30 9.60 -4.79
N PHE A 636 28.34 9.93 -6.07
CA PHE A 636 27.30 9.59 -7.05
C PHE A 636 27.51 8.23 -7.75
N GLN A 637 28.59 7.51 -7.40
CA GLN A 637 28.93 6.19 -7.96
C GLN A 637 28.70 5.03 -6.96
N LYS A 638 28.11 5.31 -5.80
CA LYS A 638 27.77 4.32 -4.75
C LYS A 638 26.30 3.99 -4.78
#